data_AF-Q2JPV6-F1
#
_entry.id   AF-Q2JPV6-F1
#
_cell.length_a   1.000
_cell.length_b   1.000
_cell.length_c   1.000
_cell.angle_alpha   90.00
_cell.angle_beta   90.00
_cell.angle_gamma   90.00
#
_symmetry.space_group_name_H-M   'P 1'
#
loop_
_entity.id
_entity.type
_entity.pdbx_description
1 polymer ?
#
loop_
_entity_poly.entity_id
_entity_poly.type
_entity_poly.pdbx_seq_one_letter_code
_entity_poly.pdbx_strand_id
1 'polypeptide(L)'
;MILLGFGTGALVAWATAHPDWVSRLPGLSPPLAEIPAPRAHAKAAQQRLPISLETQLERDPFALDPLASLSYVPAIMYHDVVAGRKQVWFDTTAAELRQHFEAIKQAGLTPIHIDQLYKHLRDGDPLPEKAILLTFDDAYLGLYENAYPLLKEYNYPATYFVQTGFVGVPTSKDHFTWDQMREMDASGLIDFAAHTVNHPPDLRVLDDARLRREVFDCKAKLEQELGHPIHYFAYPEGNRDERVKQYLADAGYRMSFTMDPGFTGQSPNLLEVRRFNQFRITEAIIGARTFSLNRSPDYRLDVTQPLALTDEVINQVRVLTLRGGRAATVHAERRYEVSTLAQRYQADAGINGSFFSIPWINSASNVMVGPAMAANHKTFIPGRPEDDQAIRGRPLVLLGRDRLRFVPFDPDTMTHLENIRQLMPDVTDLFVAGLWLVKDGHALSPAEINSFRLASAAEFRPRAFFGVDDQERVVIGVTKTHVNAAILASLLPKTGIREAVLLDSGFSTSLVYQGEILATGHAGPNQPSRPVPHAILLYDLTRLWREDPHPEAKAGSEGDQLEGLVQLLPASDQDAAKAQLESVLASQRTLRRGDRGAAVVAVQLGLSHLATQQGRLDLLPSGPDGVYGQELAQAMAELVLAAPERSEMGSPLPATPTPLVAGTATARQGVDIIDAQLLRRLLERVNLASPSVLVDTRLERPALSLERKPTRKLLPRVAFGQD
;
A
#
# COMPACT_ATOMS: atom_id res chain seq x y z
N MET A 1 1.30 55.61 35.03
CA MET A 1 1.11 55.05 33.66
C MET A 1 1.72 53.66 33.65
N ILE A 2 0.84 52.68 33.41
CA ILE A 2 1.02 51.25 33.06
C ILE A 2 2.39 50.96 32.39
N LEU A 3 3.19 49.91 32.67
CA LEU A 3 2.96 48.53 33.14
C LEU A 3 4.23 47.97 33.83
N LEU A 4 4.00 47.09 34.81
CA LEU A 4 4.97 46.29 35.55
C LEU A 4 5.37 45.01 34.80
N GLY A 5 6.48 44.43 35.24
CA GLY A 5 7.06 43.21 34.69
C GLY A 5 6.40 41.90 35.16
N PHE A 6 6.42 40.96 34.23
CA PHE A 6 6.62 39.50 34.33
C PHE A 6 5.67 38.60 35.14
N GLY A 7 5.10 37.64 34.39
CA GLY A 7 5.11 36.20 34.72
C GLY A 7 5.48 35.42 33.44
N THR A 8 6.43 34.50 33.51
CA THR A 8 7.11 33.84 32.37
C THR A 8 6.22 32.99 31.46
N GLY A 9 4.99 32.66 31.86
CA GLY A 9 4.03 31.91 31.03
C GLY A 9 3.32 32.74 29.94
N ALA A 10 3.27 34.08 30.06
CA ALA A 10 2.54 34.93 29.11
C ALA A 10 3.37 35.35 27.88
N LEU A 11 4.71 35.33 27.99
CA LEU A 11 5.62 35.72 26.90
C LEU A 11 5.64 34.68 25.76
N VAL A 12 5.40 33.41 26.08
CA VAL A 12 5.32 32.30 25.11
C VAL A 12 4.03 32.39 24.28
N ALA A 13 2.92 32.81 24.88
CA ALA A 13 1.64 33.02 24.20
C ALA A 13 1.65 34.24 23.25
N TRP A 14 2.50 35.24 23.49
CA TRP A 14 2.65 36.40 22.60
C TRP A 14 3.57 36.11 21.41
N ALA A 15 4.67 35.36 21.60
CA ALA A 15 5.63 35.00 20.57
C ALA A 15 5.04 34.07 19.48
N THR A 16 4.06 33.24 19.83
CA THR A 16 3.30 32.42 18.87
C THR A 16 2.30 33.22 18.04
N ALA A 17 1.95 34.44 18.45
CA ALA A 17 0.98 35.29 17.77
C ALA A 17 1.62 36.36 16.85
N HIS A 18 2.95 36.56 16.91
CA HIS A 18 3.68 37.60 16.16
C HIS A 18 5.04 37.09 15.67
N PRO A 19 5.14 36.49 14.46
CA PRO A 19 6.34 35.77 14.01
C PRO A 19 7.56 36.64 13.63
N ASP A 20 7.44 37.97 13.55
CA ASP A 20 8.49 38.84 12.97
C ASP A 20 9.34 39.63 14.00
N TRP A 21 9.39 39.20 15.26
CA TRP A 21 10.22 39.90 16.26
C TRP A 21 11.72 39.55 16.18
N VAL A 22 12.08 38.44 15.52
CA VAL A 22 13.47 37.94 15.43
C VAL A 22 14.26 38.61 14.30
N SER A 23 13.61 39.31 13.36
CA SER A 23 14.26 39.95 12.21
C SER A 23 14.91 41.32 12.50
N ARG A 24 15.07 41.70 13.78
CA ARG A 24 15.62 43.03 14.16
C ARG A 24 16.93 43.04 14.96
N LEU A 25 17.64 41.93 15.06
CA LEU A 25 18.98 41.92 15.69
C LEU A 25 20.05 41.37 14.75
N PRO A 26 20.96 42.22 14.23
CA PRO A 26 22.11 41.76 13.44
C PRO A 26 23.35 41.51 14.32
N GLY A 27 24.07 40.43 14.00
CA GLY A 27 25.53 40.42 14.04
C GLY A 27 26.23 40.00 15.35
N LEU A 28 26.20 38.71 15.67
CA LEU A 28 27.32 38.03 16.34
C LEU A 28 27.53 36.65 15.68
N SER A 29 28.45 36.58 14.71
CA SER A 29 29.00 35.31 14.22
C SER A 29 30.26 34.94 15.02
N PRO A 30 30.58 33.64 15.14
CA PRO A 30 31.50 33.11 16.15
C PRO A 30 32.96 33.02 15.66
N PRO A 31 33.93 32.85 16.57
CA PRO A 31 35.15 32.12 16.25
C PRO A 31 35.23 30.75 16.95
N LEU A 32 35.87 29.85 16.21
CA LEU A 32 36.24 28.46 16.47
C LEU A 32 36.89 28.16 17.84
N ALA A 33 36.54 26.99 18.41
CA ALA A 33 37.47 26.19 19.23
C ALA A 33 37.13 24.68 19.17
N GLU A 34 38.04 23.94 18.56
CA GLU A 34 38.50 22.56 18.79
C GLU A 34 37.54 21.36 18.90
N ILE A 35 37.80 20.42 17.98
CA ILE A 35 37.21 19.07 17.85
C ILE A 35 37.98 18.08 18.74
N PRO A 36 37.32 17.28 19.61
CA PRO A 36 37.89 16.04 20.11
C PRO A 36 37.60 14.86 19.15
N ALA A 37 38.62 14.04 18.96
CA ALA A 37 38.68 12.87 18.08
C ALA A 37 37.74 11.70 18.52
N PRO A 38 37.46 10.73 17.62
CA PRO A 38 36.39 9.74 17.78
C PRO A 38 36.77 8.60 18.73
N ARG A 39 35.88 8.21 19.64
CA ARG A 39 35.98 6.94 20.36
C ARG A 39 35.17 5.85 19.66
N ALA A 40 35.89 4.94 19.03
CA ALA A 40 35.42 3.59 18.75
C ALA A 40 35.50 2.74 20.02
N HIS A 41 34.46 1.98 20.34
CA HIS A 41 34.55 0.52 20.45
C HIS A 41 33.18 -0.12 20.68
N ALA A 42 32.93 -1.12 19.85
CA ALA A 42 31.89 -2.12 19.96
C ALA A 42 31.91 -2.88 21.29
N LYS A 43 30.72 -3.24 21.80
CA LYS A 43 30.35 -4.59 22.30
C LYS A 43 29.01 -4.52 23.03
N ALA A 44 27.93 -4.92 22.34
CA ALA A 44 26.75 -5.55 22.93
C ALA A 44 25.86 -6.13 21.81
N ALA A 45 26.44 -6.99 20.99
CA ALA A 45 25.68 -7.83 20.07
C ALA A 45 26.12 -9.27 20.33
N GLN A 46 25.50 -9.92 21.31
CA GLN A 46 25.38 -11.37 21.41
C GLN A 46 24.52 -11.74 22.62
N GLN A 47 23.24 -11.97 22.35
CA GLN A 47 22.47 -13.11 22.84
C GLN A 47 21.13 -13.11 22.07
N ARG A 48 21.19 -13.55 20.81
CA ARG A 48 19.99 -14.07 20.14
C ARG A 48 20.01 -15.57 20.37
N LEU A 49 19.10 -16.04 21.21
CA LEU A 49 18.68 -17.44 21.19
C LEU A 49 18.16 -17.74 19.78
N PRO A 50 18.46 -18.93 19.20
CA PRO A 50 17.89 -19.31 17.92
C PRO A 50 16.39 -19.51 18.11
N ILE A 51 15.58 -18.61 17.53
CA ILE A 51 14.15 -18.86 17.37
C ILE A 51 14.03 -19.98 16.34
N SER A 52 13.55 -21.14 16.79
CA SER A 52 13.21 -22.28 15.94
C SER A 52 12.23 -21.85 14.86
N LEU A 53 12.52 -22.25 13.61
CA LEU A 53 11.80 -21.89 12.39
C LEU A 53 10.41 -22.55 12.24
N GLU A 54 9.75 -22.91 13.35
CA GLU A 54 8.54 -23.75 13.35
C GLU A 54 7.36 -23.22 14.17
N THR A 55 7.42 -22.00 14.71
CA THR A 55 6.19 -21.34 15.14
C THR A 55 5.60 -20.63 13.92
N GLN A 56 4.85 -21.36 13.08
CA GLN A 56 3.71 -20.72 12.42
C GLN A 56 2.90 -20.10 13.57
N LEU A 57 2.94 -18.78 13.71
CA LEU A 57 2.13 -18.07 14.69
C LEU A 57 0.67 -18.43 14.38
N GLU A 58 0.08 -19.28 15.20
CA GLU A 58 -1.35 -19.59 15.14
C GLU A 58 -2.08 -18.26 15.24
N ARG A 59 -2.62 -17.79 14.11
CA ARG A 59 -3.42 -16.58 14.05
C ARG A 59 -4.58 -16.77 15.02
N ASP A 60 -4.70 -15.86 16.01
CA ASP A 60 -5.80 -15.86 16.99
C ASP A 60 -7.11 -16.26 16.27
N PRO A 61 -7.77 -17.35 16.67
CA PRO A 61 -8.95 -17.88 16.00
C PRO A 61 -10.10 -16.86 15.89
N PHE A 62 -10.08 -15.83 16.73
CA PHE A 62 -11.10 -14.78 16.76
C PHE A 62 -10.63 -13.45 16.19
N ALA A 63 -9.38 -13.31 15.76
CA ALA A 63 -8.93 -12.10 15.08
C ALA A 63 -9.67 -11.91 13.74
N LEU A 64 -10.07 -10.67 13.46
CA LEU A 64 -10.61 -10.28 12.15
C LEU A 64 -9.53 -10.39 11.07
N ASP A 65 -9.98 -10.58 9.84
CA ASP A 65 -9.14 -10.39 8.67
C ASP A 65 -8.88 -8.90 8.46
N PRO A 66 -7.62 -8.51 8.26
CA PRO A 66 -7.26 -7.11 8.05
C PRO A 66 -8.04 -6.44 6.92
N LEU A 67 -8.35 -7.21 5.87
CA LEU A 67 -8.98 -6.70 4.66
C LEU A 67 -10.50 -6.62 4.84
N ALA A 68 -11.06 -7.45 5.72
CA ALA A 68 -12.43 -7.32 6.15
C ALA A 68 -12.67 -6.07 7.01
N SER A 69 -11.64 -5.56 7.70
CA SER A 69 -11.74 -4.29 8.44
C SER A 69 -11.99 -3.06 7.56
N LEU A 70 -11.68 -3.18 6.27
CA LEU A 70 -11.91 -2.16 5.25
C LEU A 70 -13.36 -2.16 4.73
N SER A 71 -14.13 -3.21 5.03
CA SER A 71 -15.54 -3.31 4.69
C SER A 71 -16.43 -2.67 5.74
N TYR A 72 -17.36 -1.86 5.27
CA TYR A 72 -18.42 -1.23 6.03
C TYR A 72 -19.70 -2.03 5.79
N VAL A 73 -19.72 -3.29 6.25
CA VAL A 73 -20.91 -4.14 6.15
C VAL A 73 -21.79 -3.89 7.37
N PRO A 74 -23.02 -3.36 7.19
CA PRO A 74 -23.95 -3.24 8.30
C PRO A 74 -24.57 -4.60 8.65
N ALA A 75 -24.69 -4.87 9.94
CA ALA A 75 -25.59 -5.89 10.47
C ALA A 75 -26.73 -5.18 11.21
N ILE A 76 -27.98 -5.38 10.79
CA ILE A 76 -29.15 -4.72 11.38
C ILE A 76 -29.80 -5.65 12.40
N MET A 77 -30.01 -5.15 13.60
CA MET A 77 -30.66 -5.84 14.71
C MET A 77 -32.13 -5.41 14.79
N TYR A 78 -33.02 -6.37 14.58
CA TYR A 78 -34.45 -6.32 14.84
C TYR A 78 -34.77 -7.22 16.05
N HIS A 79 -35.95 -7.02 16.65
CA HIS A 79 -36.50 -7.91 17.67
C HIS A 79 -37.86 -8.38 17.16
N ASP A 80 -38.97 -7.96 17.78
CA ASP A 80 -40.30 -8.32 17.31
C ASP A 80 -40.73 -7.55 16.05
N VAL A 81 -41.51 -8.22 15.21
CA VAL A 81 -42.16 -7.63 14.04
C VAL A 81 -43.66 -7.79 14.17
N VAL A 82 -44.36 -6.68 14.42
CA VAL A 82 -45.80 -6.67 14.73
C VAL A 82 -46.62 -6.19 13.52
N ALA A 83 -47.81 -6.75 13.34
CA ALA A 83 -48.71 -6.33 12.24
C ALA A 83 -49.21 -4.88 12.40
N GLY A 84 -49.36 -4.41 13.64
CA GLY A 84 -49.99 -3.14 13.97
C GLY A 84 -49.14 -2.26 14.87
N ARG A 85 -49.68 -1.87 16.02
CA ARG A 85 -49.04 -0.92 16.93
C ARG A 85 -47.88 -1.58 17.68
N LYS A 86 -46.72 -0.90 17.71
CA LYS A 86 -45.58 -1.25 18.55
C LYS A 86 -45.98 -1.31 20.03
N GLN A 87 -45.56 -2.37 20.71
CA GLN A 87 -45.75 -2.55 22.15
C GLN A 87 -44.59 -1.91 22.92
N VAL A 88 -43.37 -2.00 22.38
CA VAL A 88 -42.15 -1.38 22.91
C VAL A 88 -41.41 -0.60 21.82
N TRP A 89 -40.51 0.29 22.23
CA TRP A 89 -39.87 1.26 21.32
C TRP A 89 -38.96 0.60 20.27
N PHE A 90 -38.49 -0.63 20.54
CA PHE A 90 -37.67 -1.43 19.65
C PHE A 90 -38.46 -2.46 18.82
N ASP A 91 -39.79 -2.49 18.90
CA ASP A 91 -40.59 -3.26 17.94
C ASP A 91 -40.53 -2.60 16.55
N THR A 92 -40.70 -3.42 15.52
CA THR A 92 -40.85 -2.94 14.14
C THR A 92 -42.21 -3.36 13.61
N THR A 93 -42.92 -2.46 12.94
CA THR A 93 -44.16 -2.85 12.27
C THR A 93 -43.86 -3.54 10.94
N ALA A 94 -44.73 -4.44 10.48
CA ALA A 94 -44.58 -5.06 9.15
C ALA A 94 -44.49 -4.01 8.02
N ALA A 95 -45.19 -2.87 8.17
CA ALA A 95 -45.12 -1.76 7.24
C ALA A 95 -43.73 -1.06 7.25
N GLU A 96 -43.15 -0.81 8.42
CA GLU A 96 -41.79 -0.26 8.53
C GLU A 96 -40.75 -1.24 7.99
N LEU A 97 -40.87 -2.53 8.30
CA LEU A 97 -39.94 -3.54 7.79
C LEU A 97 -39.97 -3.60 6.26
N ARG A 98 -41.16 -3.52 5.65
CA ARG A 98 -41.30 -3.41 4.19
C ARG A 98 -40.63 -2.15 3.64
N GLN A 99 -40.78 -1.00 4.31
CA GLN A 99 -40.09 0.23 3.92
C GLN A 99 -38.57 0.08 4.01
N HIS A 100 -38.06 -0.59 5.04
CA HIS A 100 -36.65 -0.90 5.20
C HIS A 100 -36.15 -1.79 4.04
N PHE A 101 -36.88 -2.84 3.68
CA PHE A 101 -36.50 -3.74 2.58
C PHE A 101 -36.50 -3.04 1.23
N GLU A 102 -37.48 -2.16 1.01
CA GLU A 102 -37.54 -1.34 -0.19
C GLU A 102 -36.36 -0.35 -0.23
N ALA A 103 -36.00 0.28 0.89
CA ALA A 103 -34.83 1.16 0.96
C ALA A 103 -33.51 0.41 0.69
N ILE A 104 -33.36 -0.81 1.22
CA ILE A 104 -32.23 -1.71 0.93
C ILE A 104 -32.15 -1.99 -0.58
N LYS A 105 -33.29 -2.34 -1.20
CA LYS A 105 -33.39 -2.62 -2.64
C LYS A 105 -33.01 -1.41 -3.48
N GLN A 106 -33.58 -0.25 -3.17
CA GLN A 106 -33.36 1.00 -3.89
C GLN A 106 -31.92 1.49 -3.78
N ALA A 107 -31.26 1.28 -2.64
CA ALA A 107 -29.86 1.62 -2.44
C ALA A 107 -28.88 0.61 -3.04
N GLY A 108 -29.39 -0.51 -3.58
CA GLY A 108 -28.61 -1.58 -4.21
C GLY A 108 -27.81 -2.40 -3.22
N LEU A 109 -28.28 -2.56 -1.98
CA LEU A 109 -27.65 -3.43 -1.00
C LEU A 109 -28.06 -4.88 -1.24
N THR A 110 -27.15 -5.81 -0.94
CA THR A 110 -27.37 -7.25 -1.11
C THR A 110 -27.44 -7.93 0.25
N PRO A 111 -28.60 -8.40 0.71
CA PRO A 111 -28.69 -9.20 1.92
C PRO A 111 -27.90 -10.51 1.79
N ILE A 112 -27.14 -10.87 2.82
CA ILE A 112 -26.25 -12.05 2.84
C ILE A 112 -26.57 -13.00 4.00
N HIS A 113 -26.16 -14.26 3.85
CA HIS A 113 -26.15 -15.22 4.95
C HIS A 113 -25.04 -14.91 5.95
N ILE A 114 -25.25 -15.26 7.22
CA ILE A 114 -24.27 -15.02 8.30
C ILE A 114 -22.93 -15.74 8.05
N ASP A 115 -22.97 -16.89 7.41
CA ASP A 115 -21.79 -17.69 7.08
C ASP A 115 -20.87 -16.97 6.08
N GLN A 116 -21.46 -16.19 5.16
CA GLN A 116 -20.71 -15.34 4.23
C GLN A 116 -20.02 -14.20 5.00
N LEU A 117 -20.72 -13.58 5.96
CA LEU A 117 -20.11 -12.55 6.80
C LEU A 117 -18.96 -13.14 7.64
N TYR A 118 -19.14 -14.31 8.24
CA TYR A 118 -18.08 -14.96 9.03
C TYR A 118 -16.83 -15.20 8.18
N LYS A 119 -16.97 -15.84 7.01
CA LYS A 119 -15.84 -16.10 6.10
C LYS A 119 -15.16 -14.81 5.65
N HIS A 120 -15.95 -13.76 5.38
CA HIS A 120 -15.40 -12.45 5.08
C HIS A 120 -14.58 -11.91 6.26
N LEU A 121 -15.16 -11.83 7.45
CA LEU A 121 -14.52 -11.29 8.64
C LEU A 121 -13.35 -12.15 9.13
N ARG A 122 -13.34 -13.46 8.87
CA ARG A 122 -12.28 -14.37 9.33
C ARG A 122 -11.17 -14.52 8.30
N ASP A 123 -11.53 -14.74 7.04
CA ASP A 123 -10.62 -15.19 5.99
C ASP A 123 -10.45 -14.17 4.86
N GLY A 124 -11.19 -13.05 4.90
CA GLY A 124 -11.16 -12.04 3.84
C GLY A 124 -11.94 -12.42 2.59
N ASP A 125 -12.77 -13.47 2.66
CA ASP A 125 -13.57 -13.96 1.53
C ASP A 125 -14.43 -12.84 0.92
N PRO A 126 -14.55 -12.77 -0.41
CA PRO A 126 -15.27 -11.69 -1.05
C PRO A 126 -16.77 -11.76 -0.74
N LEU A 127 -17.36 -10.60 -0.46
CA LEU A 127 -18.81 -10.42 -0.35
C LEU A 127 -19.39 -9.75 -1.60
N PRO A 128 -20.71 -9.91 -1.85
CA PRO A 128 -21.41 -9.09 -2.83
C PRO A 128 -21.24 -7.59 -2.57
N GLU A 129 -21.38 -6.79 -3.63
CA GLU A 129 -21.31 -5.34 -3.50
C GLU A 129 -22.43 -4.83 -2.57
N LYS A 130 -22.05 -3.92 -1.65
CA LYS A 130 -22.94 -3.35 -0.63
C LYS A 130 -23.71 -4.43 0.16
N ALA A 131 -22.98 -5.41 0.68
CA ALA A 131 -23.57 -6.47 1.49
C ALA A 131 -24.21 -5.92 2.78
N ILE A 132 -25.27 -6.57 3.25
CA ILE A 132 -25.95 -6.26 4.52
C ILE A 132 -26.40 -7.56 5.20
N LEU A 133 -26.19 -7.67 6.51
CA LEU A 133 -26.73 -8.76 7.30
C LEU A 133 -28.02 -8.30 7.99
N LEU A 134 -29.09 -9.09 7.87
CA LEU A 134 -30.35 -8.86 8.58
C LEU A 134 -30.43 -9.85 9.75
N THR A 135 -30.55 -9.34 10.97
CA THR A 135 -30.59 -10.16 12.18
C THR A 135 -31.83 -9.85 13.01
N PHE A 136 -32.43 -10.89 13.60
CA PHE A 136 -33.64 -10.80 14.43
C PHE A 136 -33.43 -11.59 15.72
N ASP A 137 -33.61 -10.93 16.85
CA ASP A 137 -33.38 -11.52 18.17
C ASP A 137 -34.71 -12.00 18.80
N ASP A 138 -34.60 -12.80 19.86
CA ASP A 138 -35.67 -13.24 20.79
C ASP A 138 -36.69 -14.29 20.32
N ALA A 139 -36.73 -14.66 19.03
CA ALA A 139 -37.64 -15.70 18.52
C ALA A 139 -39.15 -15.43 18.71
N TYR A 140 -39.58 -14.16 18.78
CA TYR A 140 -41.00 -13.80 18.87
C TYR A 140 -41.81 -14.33 17.69
N LEU A 141 -43.09 -14.64 17.93
CA LEU A 141 -44.00 -15.18 16.92
C LEU A 141 -44.17 -14.24 15.71
N GLY A 142 -44.06 -12.93 15.93
CA GLY A 142 -44.09 -11.93 14.86
C GLY A 142 -43.00 -12.12 13.80
N LEU A 143 -41.89 -12.77 14.14
CA LEU A 143 -40.84 -13.13 13.18
C LEU A 143 -41.31 -14.18 12.17
N TYR A 144 -42.18 -15.11 12.59
CA TYR A 144 -42.78 -16.11 11.71
C TYR A 144 -43.99 -15.55 10.97
N GLU A 145 -44.87 -14.82 11.66
CA GLU A 145 -46.13 -14.35 11.07
C GLU A 145 -45.97 -13.12 10.17
N ASN A 146 -45.03 -12.24 10.47
CA ASN A 146 -44.91 -10.93 9.81
C ASN A 146 -43.56 -10.75 9.08
N ALA A 147 -42.44 -11.13 9.68
CA ALA A 147 -41.11 -10.94 9.07
C ALA A 147 -40.82 -11.98 7.98
N TYR A 148 -41.02 -13.27 8.26
CA TYR A 148 -40.72 -14.37 7.33
C TYR A 148 -41.48 -14.27 5.99
N PRO A 149 -42.77 -13.89 5.93
CA PRO A 149 -43.46 -13.66 4.65
C PRO A 149 -42.82 -12.54 3.82
N LEU A 150 -42.36 -11.46 4.46
CA LEU A 150 -41.66 -10.37 3.79
C LEU A 150 -40.28 -10.82 3.29
N LEU A 151 -39.53 -11.58 4.10
CA LEU A 151 -38.23 -12.12 3.69
C LEU A 151 -38.38 -13.05 2.46
N LYS A 152 -39.43 -13.87 2.42
CA LYS A 152 -39.78 -14.68 1.24
C LYS A 152 -40.14 -13.83 0.03
N GLU A 153 -40.98 -12.80 0.21
CA GLU A 153 -41.41 -11.93 -0.87
C GLU A 153 -40.23 -11.20 -1.54
N TYR A 154 -39.25 -10.76 -0.76
CA TYR A 154 -38.07 -10.07 -1.25
C TYR A 154 -36.90 -11.00 -1.59
N ASN A 155 -37.00 -12.29 -1.26
CA ASN A 155 -35.93 -13.28 -1.33
C ASN A 155 -34.66 -12.81 -0.59
N TYR A 156 -34.84 -12.32 0.63
CA TYR A 156 -33.77 -11.81 1.48
C TYR A 156 -33.39 -12.85 2.53
N PRO A 157 -32.13 -13.31 2.58
CA PRO A 157 -31.66 -14.10 3.70
C PRO A 157 -31.61 -13.27 4.99
N ALA A 158 -31.81 -13.94 6.12
CA ALA A 158 -31.73 -13.36 7.45
C ALA A 158 -31.26 -14.37 8.50
N THR A 159 -30.82 -13.87 9.65
CA THR A 159 -30.40 -14.69 10.78
C THR A 159 -31.28 -14.45 11.99
N TYR A 160 -31.82 -15.52 12.59
CA TYR A 160 -32.62 -15.46 13.80
C TYR A 160 -31.80 -15.99 14.99
N PHE A 161 -31.62 -15.14 16.01
CA PHE A 161 -30.96 -15.50 17.28
C PHE A 161 -32.02 -16.00 18.27
N VAL A 162 -31.93 -17.25 18.67
CA VAL A 162 -33.00 -17.97 19.35
C VAL A 162 -32.67 -18.28 20.81
N GLN A 163 -33.61 -17.91 21.68
CA GLN A 163 -33.63 -18.27 23.09
C GLN A 163 -34.45 -19.56 23.30
N THR A 164 -33.77 -20.69 23.51
CA THR A 164 -34.41 -22.02 23.39
C THR A 164 -35.45 -22.32 24.46
N GLY A 165 -35.40 -21.66 25.62
CA GLY A 165 -36.34 -21.85 26.71
C GLY A 165 -37.75 -21.30 26.43
N PHE A 166 -37.91 -20.47 25.40
CA PHE A 166 -39.17 -19.80 25.07
C PHE A 166 -39.87 -20.40 23.83
N VAL A 167 -39.15 -21.13 22.99
CA VAL A 167 -39.68 -21.68 21.73
C VAL A 167 -40.84 -22.64 22.00
N GLY A 168 -42.02 -22.31 21.47
CA GLY A 168 -43.25 -23.07 21.68
C GLY A 168 -43.78 -23.06 23.13
N VAL A 169 -43.25 -22.20 24.01
CA VAL A 169 -43.70 -22.05 25.40
C VAL A 169 -44.59 -20.82 25.52
N PRO A 170 -45.82 -20.93 26.04
CA PRO A 170 -46.68 -19.78 26.28
C PRO A 170 -46.05 -18.82 27.30
N THR A 171 -45.80 -17.56 26.90
CA THR A 171 -45.33 -16.50 27.80
C THR A 171 -46.17 -15.24 27.66
N SER A 172 -45.75 -14.11 28.22
CA SER A 172 -46.42 -12.82 28.02
C SER A 172 -46.34 -12.31 26.58
N LYS A 173 -45.33 -12.77 25.82
CA LYS A 173 -45.24 -12.62 24.36
C LYS A 173 -45.09 -13.99 23.72
N ASP A 174 -45.84 -14.24 22.65
CA ASP A 174 -45.76 -15.52 21.96
C ASP A 174 -44.45 -15.63 21.17
N HIS A 175 -43.94 -16.86 21.10
CA HIS A 175 -42.73 -17.23 20.37
C HIS A 175 -43.12 -18.26 19.30
N PHE A 176 -42.36 -18.32 18.20
CA PHE A 176 -42.61 -19.36 17.22
C PHE A 176 -42.31 -20.76 17.81
N THR A 177 -42.91 -21.78 17.21
CA THR A 177 -42.73 -23.19 17.63
C THR A 177 -41.53 -23.82 16.94
N TRP A 178 -41.08 -24.98 17.44
CA TRP A 178 -40.04 -25.77 16.79
C TRP A 178 -40.42 -26.20 15.37
N ASP A 179 -41.70 -26.51 15.12
CA ASP A 179 -42.15 -26.88 13.78
C ASP A 179 -42.07 -25.70 12.80
N GLN A 180 -42.46 -24.50 13.23
CA GLN A 180 -42.32 -23.27 12.45
C GLN A 180 -40.84 -22.94 12.19
N MET A 181 -39.97 -23.20 13.17
CA MET A 181 -38.54 -23.02 13.04
C MET A 181 -37.95 -23.95 11.97
N ARG A 182 -38.32 -25.25 11.98
CA ARG A 182 -37.89 -26.20 10.94
C ARG A 182 -38.43 -25.86 9.56
N GLU A 183 -39.65 -25.29 9.45
CA GLU A 183 -40.16 -24.77 8.18
C GLU A 183 -39.29 -23.62 7.64
N MET A 184 -38.94 -22.66 8.50
CA MET A 184 -38.10 -21.53 8.12
C MET A 184 -36.68 -21.98 7.75
N ASP A 185 -36.12 -22.95 8.46
CA ASP A 185 -34.80 -23.51 8.18
C ASP A 185 -34.78 -24.21 6.81
N ALA A 186 -35.77 -25.08 6.56
CA ALA A 186 -35.91 -25.81 5.30
C ALA A 186 -36.13 -24.91 4.08
N SER A 187 -36.51 -23.64 4.27
CA SER A 187 -36.62 -22.67 3.18
C SER A 187 -35.27 -22.25 2.59
N GLY A 188 -34.18 -22.42 3.34
CA GLY A 188 -32.85 -21.93 2.98
C GLY A 188 -32.69 -20.41 3.04
N LEU A 189 -33.70 -19.66 3.53
CA LEU A 189 -33.62 -18.20 3.70
C LEU A 189 -33.20 -17.79 5.12
N ILE A 190 -33.55 -18.59 6.13
CA ILE A 190 -33.34 -18.23 7.53
C ILE A 190 -32.22 -19.07 8.12
N ASP A 191 -31.13 -18.41 8.52
CA ASP A 191 -30.08 -19.01 9.33
C ASP A 191 -30.46 -18.92 10.82
N PHE A 192 -30.28 -19.99 11.58
CA PHE A 192 -30.51 -19.97 13.04
C PHE A 192 -29.20 -19.92 13.83
N ALA A 193 -29.22 -19.12 14.90
CA ALA A 193 -28.09 -18.90 15.80
C ALA A 193 -28.56 -18.84 17.26
N ALA A 194 -27.63 -18.94 18.20
CA ALA A 194 -27.94 -19.05 19.62
C ALA A 194 -28.12 -17.69 20.31
N HIS A 195 -29.07 -17.61 21.24
CA HIS A 195 -29.32 -16.43 22.09
C HIS A 195 -29.58 -16.81 23.55
N THR A 196 -28.81 -17.78 24.06
CA THR A 196 -28.96 -18.40 25.40
C THR A 196 -30.20 -19.27 25.57
N VAL A 197 -30.39 -19.87 26.74
CA VAL A 197 -31.59 -20.66 27.04
C VAL A 197 -32.71 -19.73 27.52
N ASN A 198 -32.44 -18.91 28.53
CA ASN A 198 -33.46 -18.14 29.24
C ASN A 198 -33.29 -16.61 29.15
N HIS A 199 -32.37 -16.12 28.31
CA HIS A 199 -32.10 -14.69 28.11
C HIS A 199 -31.85 -13.93 29.43
N PRO A 200 -30.82 -14.32 30.20
CA PRO A 200 -30.40 -13.55 31.37
C PRO A 200 -29.92 -12.15 30.92
N PRO A 201 -30.38 -11.06 31.55
CA PRO A 201 -30.00 -9.69 31.15
C PRO A 201 -28.48 -9.42 31.14
N ASP A 202 -27.73 -10.13 31.99
CA ASP A 202 -26.29 -10.00 32.07
C ASP A 202 -25.64 -11.37 32.35
N LEU A 203 -24.88 -11.88 31.40
CA LEU A 203 -24.14 -13.14 31.53
C LEU A 203 -22.97 -13.05 32.52
N ARG A 204 -22.43 -11.84 32.75
CA ARG A 204 -21.23 -11.63 33.59
C ARG A 204 -21.50 -11.92 35.07
N VAL A 205 -22.75 -11.74 35.52
CA VAL A 205 -23.13 -11.93 36.92
C VAL A 205 -23.55 -13.36 37.25
N LEU A 206 -23.63 -14.24 36.25
CA LEU A 206 -24.00 -15.64 36.45
C LEU A 206 -22.84 -16.46 37.03
N ASP A 207 -23.17 -17.39 37.92
CA ASP A 207 -22.25 -18.45 38.31
C ASP A 207 -21.92 -19.36 37.10
N ASP A 208 -20.80 -20.09 37.20
CA ASP A 208 -20.28 -20.93 36.13
C ASP A 208 -21.25 -22.03 35.69
N ALA A 209 -22.02 -22.59 36.62
CA ALA A 209 -22.98 -23.64 36.30
C ALA A 209 -24.15 -23.11 35.47
N ARG A 210 -24.66 -21.92 35.80
CA ARG A 210 -25.70 -21.24 35.03
C ARG A 210 -25.18 -20.75 33.69
N LEU A 211 -24.03 -20.08 33.66
CA LEU A 211 -23.42 -19.61 32.41
C LEU A 211 -23.17 -20.77 31.45
N ARG A 212 -22.69 -21.92 31.94
CA ARG A 212 -22.53 -23.13 31.14
C ARG A 212 -23.86 -23.58 30.52
N ARG A 213 -24.93 -23.67 31.29
CA ARG A 213 -26.24 -24.08 30.78
C ARG A 213 -26.74 -23.11 29.71
N GLU A 214 -26.69 -21.82 30.00
CA GLU A 214 -27.16 -20.78 29.07
C GLU A 214 -26.44 -20.87 27.72
N VAL A 215 -25.14 -21.16 27.71
CA VAL A 215 -24.32 -21.20 26.49
C VAL A 215 -24.39 -22.56 25.77
N PHE A 216 -24.16 -23.65 26.51
CA PHE A 216 -23.98 -25.00 25.93
C PHE A 216 -25.33 -25.70 25.68
N ASP A 217 -26.28 -25.61 26.62
CA ASP A 217 -27.56 -26.31 26.47
C ASP A 217 -28.41 -25.66 25.37
N CYS A 218 -28.31 -24.34 25.21
CA CYS A 218 -28.91 -23.60 24.08
C CYS A 218 -28.41 -24.16 22.74
N LYS A 219 -27.07 -24.25 22.58
CA LYS A 219 -26.44 -24.80 21.38
C LYS A 219 -26.92 -26.21 21.09
N ALA A 220 -26.80 -27.10 22.08
CA ALA A 220 -27.15 -28.50 21.94
C ALA A 220 -28.63 -28.69 21.58
N LYS A 221 -29.52 -27.88 22.17
CA LYS A 221 -30.94 -27.93 21.87
C LYS A 221 -31.24 -27.48 20.44
N LEU A 222 -30.62 -26.40 19.96
CA LEU A 222 -30.78 -25.95 18.58
C LEU A 222 -30.25 -26.99 17.58
N GLU A 223 -29.06 -27.52 17.82
CA GLU A 223 -28.45 -28.56 16.97
C GLU A 223 -29.31 -29.85 16.93
N GLN A 224 -29.91 -30.22 18.07
CA GLN A 224 -30.84 -31.35 18.14
C GLN A 224 -32.10 -31.13 17.30
N GLU A 225 -32.67 -29.92 17.32
CA GLU A 225 -33.95 -29.63 16.68
C GLU A 225 -33.84 -29.38 15.17
N LEU A 226 -32.71 -28.83 14.72
CA LEU A 226 -32.45 -28.50 13.32
C LEU A 226 -31.62 -29.56 12.58
N GLY A 227 -30.85 -30.38 13.29
CA GLY A 227 -30.04 -31.44 12.69
C GLY A 227 -28.77 -30.96 12.00
N HIS A 228 -28.33 -29.72 12.23
CA HIS A 228 -27.06 -29.18 11.74
C HIS A 228 -26.33 -28.37 12.84
N PRO A 229 -25.01 -28.14 12.72
CA PRO A 229 -24.24 -27.40 13.72
C PRO A 229 -24.67 -25.94 13.88
N ILE A 230 -24.47 -25.39 15.08
CA ILE A 230 -24.72 -23.97 15.39
C ILE A 230 -23.39 -23.27 15.69
N HIS A 231 -23.06 -22.27 14.88
CA HIS A 231 -21.75 -21.62 14.92
C HIS A 231 -21.77 -20.20 15.51
N TYR A 232 -22.94 -19.58 15.64
CA TYR A 232 -23.05 -18.16 15.93
C TYR A 232 -23.89 -17.88 17.17
N PHE A 233 -23.60 -16.76 17.83
CA PHE A 233 -24.24 -16.37 19.09
C PHE A 233 -24.50 -14.86 19.14
N ALA A 234 -25.55 -14.41 19.83
CA ALA A 234 -25.72 -13.01 20.21
C ALA A 234 -25.83 -12.89 21.73
N TYR A 235 -25.15 -11.90 22.32
CA TYR A 235 -25.22 -11.65 23.77
C TYR A 235 -26.54 -10.97 24.13
N PRO A 236 -27.31 -11.50 25.10
CA PRO A 236 -28.43 -10.76 25.71
C PRO A 236 -27.96 -9.39 26.20
N GLU A 237 -28.68 -8.34 25.78
CA GLU A 237 -28.37 -6.94 26.08
C GLU A 237 -26.92 -6.49 25.73
N GLY A 238 -26.17 -7.27 24.94
CA GLY A 238 -24.78 -6.98 24.57
C GLY A 238 -23.74 -7.18 25.69
N ASN A 239 -24.15 -7.61 26.89
CA ASN A 239 -23.30 -7.69 28.09
C ASN A 239 -22.35 -8.90 28.04
N ARG A 240 -21.03 -8.64 28.16
CA ARG A 240 -19.98 -9.66 28.04
C ARG A 240 -18.67 -9.24 28.74
N ASP A 241 -17.83 -10.22 29.06
CA ASP A 241 -16.45 -10.08 29.52
C ASP A 241 -15.59 -11.24 28.98
N GLU A 242 -14.30 -11.27 29.32
CA GLU A 242 -13.40 -12.37 28.87
C GLU A 242 -13.86 -13.75 29.34
N ARG A 243 -14.49 -13.86 30.51
CA ARG A 243 -15.00 -15.14 31.02
C ARG A 243 -16.13 -15.64 30.12
N VAL A 244 -17.11 -14.80 29.82
CA VAL A 244 -18.21 -15.15 28.91
C VAL A 244 -17.69 -15.51 27.51
N LYS A 245 -16.72 -14.76 26.98
CA LYS A 245 -16.08 -15.06 25.69
C LYS A 245 -15.38 -16.42 25.69
N GLN A 246 -14.70 -16.79 26.79
CA GLN A 246 -14.09 -18.12 26.92
C GLN A 246 -15.13 -19.24 26.87
N TYR A 247 -16.28 -19.09 27.54
CA TYR A 247 -17.36 -20.08 27.47
C TYR A 247 -17.90 -20.25 26.04
N LEU A 248 -17.99 -19.16 25.26
CA LEU A 248 -18.39 -19.24 23.85
C LEU A 248 -17.34 -19.96 23.01
N ALA A 249 -16.06 -19.66 23.21
CA ALA A 249 -14.96 -20.34 22.54
C ALA A 249 -14.95 -21.85 22.86
N ASP A 250 -15.11 -22.22 24.13
CA ASP A 250 -15.16 -23.61 24.59
C ASP A 250 -16.39 -24.37 24.06
N ALA A 251 -17.51 -23.67 23.86
CA ALA A 251 -18.71 -24.21 23.20
C ALA A 251 -18.58 -24.31 21.67
N GLY A 252 -17.46 -23.87 21.10
CA GLY A 252 -17.18 -23.92 19.67
C GLY A 252 -18.01 -22.94 18.83
N TYR A 253 -18.41 -21.81 19.40
CA TYR A 253 -18.93 -20.69 18.61
C TYR A 253 -17.77 -20.00 17.87
N ARG A 254 -18.02 -19.63 16.62
CA ARG A 254 -17.02 -19.05 15.71
C ARG A 254 -17.06 -17.53 15.66
N MET A 255 -18.23 -16.95 15.90
CA MET A 255 -18.46 -15.50 15.87
C MET A 255 -19.68 -15.15 16.72
N SER A 256 -19.64 -14.00 17.40
CA SER A 256 -20.75 -13.53 18.22
C SER A 256 -21.01 -12.03 18.14
N PHE A 257 -22.27 -11.64 18.33
CA PHE A 257 -22.77 -10.30 18.08
C PHE A 257 -23.15 -9.55 19.36
N THR A 258 -22.89 -8.25 19.33
CA THR A 258 -23.11 -7.30 20.42
C THR A 258 -24.24 -6.33 20.06
N MET A 259 -24.53 -5.40 20.97
CA MET A 259 -25.39 -4.24 20.69
C MET A 259 -24.58 -2.96 20.44
N ASP A 260 -23.25 -3.07 20.37
CA ASP A 260 -22.39 -1.91 20.16
C ASP A 260 -22.58 -1.40 18.73
N PRO A 261 -22.85 -0.10 18.53
CA PRO A 261 -23.12 0.44 17.21
C PRO A 261 -21.86 0.46 16.35
N GLY A 262 -21.96 -0.05 15.12
CA GLY A 262 -20.90 0.07 14.12
C GLY A 262 -20.98 -0.96 13.01
N PHE A 263 -20.10 -0.80 12.01
CA PHE A 263 -19.95 -1.78 10.95
C PHE A 263 -19.20 -3.01 11.45
N THR A 264 -19.49 -4.16 10.86
CA THR A 264 -18.97 -5.45 11.32
C THR A 264 -17.44 -5.53 11.20
N GLY A 265 -16.84 -4.95 10.16
CA GLY A 265 -15.39 -4.86 9.99
C GLY A 265 -14.67 -3.98 11.03
N GLN A 266 -15.40 -3.14 11.76
CA GLN A 266 -14.84 -2.26 12.80
C GLN A 266 -14.90 -2.89 14.20
N SER A 267 -15.24 -4.17 14.27
CA SER A 267 -15.38 -4.90 15.53
C SER A 267 -13.99 -5.21 16.12
N PRO A 268 -13.85 -5.31 17.45
CA PRO A 268 -12.57 -5.66 18.06
C PRO A 268 -12.06 -7.03 17.63
N ASN A 269 -12.96 -8.01 17.50
CA ASN A 269 -12.69 -9.40 17.13
C ASN A 269 -14.02 -10.09 16.73
N LEU A 270 -13.93 -11.34 16.28
CA LEU A 270 -15.08 -12.16 15.89
C LEU A 270 -16.03 -12.49 17.04
N LEU A 271 -15.60 -12.43 18.30
CA LEU A 271 -16.51 -12.62 19.44
C LEU A 271 -17.24 -11.32 19.84
N GLU A 272 -16.99 -10.21 19.16
CA GLU A 272 -17.53 -8.90 19.55
C GLU A 272 -18.06 -8.11 18.33
N VAL A 273 -18.75 -8.79 17.42
CA VAL A 273 -19.23 -8.21 16.17
C VAL A 273 -20.33 -7.17 16.42
N ARG A 274 -20.10 -5.95 15.93
CA ARG A 274 -20.99 -4.79 16.08
C ARG A 274 -22.24 -4.90 15.21
N ARG A 275 -23.33 -4.26 15.66
CA ARG A 275 -24.62 -4.18 14.96
C ARG A 275 -25.22 -2.79 15.03
N PHE A 276 -26.08 -2.45 14.09
CA PHE A 276 -26.94 -1.27 14.16
C PHE A 276 -28.33 -1.68 14.63
N ASN A 277 -28.91 -0.93 15.55
CA ASN A 277 -30.35 -1.00 15.77
C ASN A 277 -31.12 -0.59 14.49
N GLN A 278 -32.29 -1.18 14.28
CA GLN A 278 -33.13 -0.95 13.11
C GLN A 278 -33.52 0.51 12.86
N PHE A 279 -33.65 1.35 13.89
CA PHE A 279 -33.96 2.77 13.70
C PHE A 279 -32.78 3.57 13.11
N ARG A 280 -31.58 2.98 13.04
CA ARG A 280 -30.40 3.55 12.38
C ARG A 280 -30.19 3.00 10.96
N ILE A 281 -31.19 2.33 10.37
CA ILE A 281 -31.03 1.70 9.05
C ILE A 281 -30.62 2.69 7.96
N THR A 282 -31.10 3.93 7.99
CA THR A 282 -30.70 4.95 7.01
C THR A 282 -29.20 5.25 7.08
N GLU A 283 -28.65 5.37 8.29
CA GLU A 283 -27.21 5.56 8.48
C GLU A 283 -26.42 4.34 7.98
N ALA A 284 -26.90 3.15 8.32
CA ALA A 284 -26.30 1.89 7.91
C ALA A 284 -26.27 1.75 6.38
N ILE A 285 -27.37 2.08 5.69
CA ILE A 285 -27.48 2.06 4.23
C ILE A 285 -26.52 3.05 3.58
N ILE A 286 -26.47 4.29 4.08
CA ILE A 286 -25.61 5.34 3.51
C ILE A 286 -24.13 4.94 3.62
N GLY A 287 -23.73 4.37 4.76
CA GLY A 287 -22.36 3.96 5.02
C GLY A 287 -21.97 2.60 4.44
N ALA A 288 -22.90 1.79 3.94
CA ALA A 288 -22.64 0.42 3.49
C ALA A 288 -21.63 0.37 2.33
N ARG A 289 -20.47 -0.27 2.52
CA ARG A 289 -19.44 -0.48 1.50
C ARG A 289 -18.84 -1.87 1.70
N THR A 290 -18.70 -2.66 0.64
CA THR A 290 -18.00 -3.95 0.71
C THR A 290 -16.64 -3.78 0.06
N PHE A 291 -15.58 -4.08 0.80
CA PHE A 291 -14.23 -4.15 0.26
C PHE A 291 -13.97 -5.59 -0.21
N SER A 292 -13.49 -5.73 -1.44
CA SER A 292 -13.06 -7.01 -2.00
C SER A 292 -11.65 -6.84 -2.57
N LEU A 293 -10.72 -7.67 -2.09
CA LEU A 293 -9.34 -7.76 -2.56
C LEU A 293 -9.22 -7.95 -4.07
N ASN A 294 -10.22 -8.56 -4.70
CA ASN A 294 -10.28 -8.79 -6.15
C ASN A 294 -10.42 -7.50 -6.98
N ARG A 295 -10.47 -6.31 -6.35
CA ARG A 295 -10.58 -5.01 -7.05
C ARG A 295 -9.35 -4.11 -6.98
N SER A 296 -8.23 -4.53 -6.39
CA SER A 296 -6.94 -3.91 -6.70
C SER A 296 -6.25 -4.78 -7.73
N PRO A 297 -6.50 -4.60 -9.04
CA PRO A 297 -5.85 -5.41 -10.04
C PRO A 297 -4.33 -5.27 -9.90
N ASP A 298 -3.61 -6.38 -10.05
CA ASP A 298 -2.18 -6.33 -10.28
C ASP A 298 -1.99 -5.74 -11.69
N TYR A 299 -1.55 -4.49 -11.76
CA TYR A 299 -1.24 -3.86 -13.04
C TYR A 299 0.10 -4.38 -13.53
N ARG A 300 0.12 -5.11 -14.65
CA ARG A 300 1.34 -5.62 -15.25
C ARG A 300 1.94 -4.56 -16.15
N LEU A 301 3.02 -3.94 -15.70
CA LEU A 301 3.62 -2.80 -16.35
C LEU A 301 4.34 -3.20 -17.64
N ASP A 302 4.01 -2.54 -18.74
CA ASP A 302 4.85 -2.58 -19.94
C ASP A 302 6.03 -1.62 -19.77
N VAL A 303 7.07 -2.11 -19.09
CA VAL A 303 8.32 -1.36 -18.84
C VAL A 303 9.18 -1.20 -20.10
N THR A 304 8.79 -1.81 -21.22
CA THR A 304 9.54 -1.77 -22.48
C THR A 304 9.19 -0.56 -23.34
N GLN A 305 8.16 0.21 -22.98
CA GLN A 305 7.80 1.41 -23.73
C GLN A 305 8.70 2.60 -23.38
N PRO A 306 9.04 3.42 -24.38
CA PRO A 306 9.79 4.65 -24.16
C PRO A 306 9.02 5.63 -23.27
N LEU A 307 9.73 6.52 -22.59
CA LEU A 307 9.09 7.61 -21.87
C LEU A 307 8.47 8.60 -22.87
N ALA A 308 7.17 8.84 -22.73
CA ALA A 308 6.40 9.76 -23.55
C ALA A 308 5.88 10.93 -22.71
N LEU A 309 6.32 12.15 -23.04
CA LEU A 309 5.81 13.38 -22.44
C LEU A 309 4.59 13.88 -23.21
N THR A 310 3.51 14.15 -22.49
CA THR A 310 2.31 14.81 -23.01
C THR A 310 2.03 16.09 -22.24
N ASP A 311 1.65 17.15 -22.96
CA ASP A 311 1.29 18.46 -22.43
C ASP A 311 -0.11 18.82 -22.95
N GLU A 312 -1.13 18.50 -22.14
CA GLU A 312 -2.52 18.54 -22.53
C GLU A 312 -3.25 19.67 -21.80
N VAL A 313 -4.21 20.31 -22.48
CA VAL A 313 -5.13 21.27 -21.84
C VAL A 313 -6.54 20.69 -21.87
N ILE A 314 -7.07 20.37 -20.69
CA ILE A 314 -8.37 19.72 -20.52
C ILE A 314 -9.22 20.61 -19.64
N ASN A 315 -10.35 21.10 -20.15
CA ASN A 315 -11.22 22.02 -19.42
C ASN A 315 -10.44 23.21 -18.80
N GLN A 316 -9.55 23.84 -19.59
CA GLN A 316 -8.68 24.96 -19.17
C GLN A 316 -7.61 24.61 -18.12
N VAL A 317 -7.47 23.34 -17.75
CA VAL A 317 -6.42 22.85 -16.85
C VAL A 317 -5.30 22.24 -17.70
N ARG A 318 -4.10 22.82 -17.62
CA ARG A 318 -2.91 22.28 -18.29
C ARG A 318 -2.27 21.21 -17.42
N VAL A 319 -2.16 19.99 -17.95
CA VAL A 319 -1.62 18.81 -17.29
C VAL A 319 -0.42 18.30 -18.08
N LEU A 320 0.72 18.16 -17.41
CA LEU A 320 1.88 17.46 -17.92
C LEU A 320 1.88 16.03 -17.41
N THR A 321 2.12 15.07 -18.29
CA THR A 321 2.19 13.65 -17.96
C THR A 321 3.38 13.01 -18.65
N LEU A 322 4.11 12.17 -17.93
CA LEU A 322 5.08 11.24 -18.47
C LEU A 322 4.55 9.83 -18.30
N ARG A 323 4.54 9.07 -19.40
CA ARG A 323 4.04 7.69 -19.45
C ARG A 323 5.15 6.75 -19.90
N GLY A 324 5.21 5.55 -19.33
CA GLY A 324 6.14 4.48 -19.73
C GLY A 324 7.36 4.35 -18.81
N GLY A 325 8.33 3.58 -19.26
CA GLY A 325 9.54 3.25 -18.50
C GLY A 325 9.27 2.43 -17.24
N ARG A 326 10.33 2.28 -16.44
CA ARG A 326 10.30 1.60 -15.14
C ARG A 326 10.33 2.61 -14.01
N ALA A 327 9.43 2.47 -13.03
CA ALA A 327 9.49 3.25 -11.80
C ALA A 327 10.40 2.61 -10.74
N ALA A 328 11.07 3.47 -9.98
CA ALA A 328 11.65 3.14 -8.69
C ALA A 328 11.48 4.32 -7.74
N THR A 329 11.49 4.08 -6.44
CA THR A 329 11.47 5.15 -5.45
C THR A 329 12.84 5.31 -4.80
N VAL A 330 13.10 6.54 -4.34
CA VAL A 330 14.29 6.88 -3.57
C VAL A 330 13.85 7.49 -2.26
N HIS A 331 14.36 6.96 -1.16
CA HIS A 331 14.30 7.61 0.15
C HIS A 331 15.71 8.06 0.53
N ALA A 332 15.92 9.36 0.59
CA ALA A 332 17.22 9.98 0.79
C ALA A 332 17.50 10.26 2.27
N GLU A 333 18.78 10.19 2.64
CA GLU A 333 19.29 10.46 3.99
C GLU A 333 19.00 11.88 4.47
N ARG A 334 18.84 12.79 3.50
CA ARG A 334 18.41 14.18 3.67
C ARG A 334 17.56 14.61 2.50
N ARG A 335 16.89 15.74 2.64
CA ARG A 335 16.08 16.29 1.56
C ARG A 335 16.97 16.81 0.43
N TYR A 336 16.61 16.46 -0.81
CA TYR A 336 17.25 16.93 -2.02
C TYR A 336 16.20 17.38 -3.03
N GLU A 337 16.61 18.24 -3.96
CA GLU A 337 15.76 18.56 -5.12
C GLU A 337 15.52 17.31 -5.96
N VAL A 338 14.34 17.21 -6.56
CA VAL A 338 13.99 16.09 -7.46
C VAL A 338 14.97 16.00 -8.62
N SER A 339 15.44 17.14 -9.15
CA SER A 339 16.45 17.18 -10.21
C SER A 339 17.80 16.63 -9.74
N THR A 340 18.20 16.92 -8.50
CA THR A 340 19.42 16.36 -7.90
C THR A 340 19.31 14.86 -7.71
N LEU A 341 18.14 14.36 -7.28
CA LEU A 341 17.90 12.93 -7.13
C LEU A 341 17.90 12.22 -8.48
N ALA A 342 17.18 12.75 -9.48
CA ALA A 342 17.17 12.20 -10.83
C ALA A 342 18.58 12.15 -11.43
N GLN A 343 19.36 13.23 -11.29
CA GLN A 343 20.75 13.25 -11.75
C GLN A 343 21.64 12.25 -10.98
N ARG A 344 21.54 12.20 -9.65
CA ARG A 344 22.35 11.32 -8.79
C ARG A 344 22.13 9.85 -9.11
N TYR A 345 20.89 9.47 -9.40
CA TYR A 345 20.50 8.10 -9.70
C TYR A 345 20.35 7.84 -11.21
N GLN A 346 20.78 8.78 -12.06
CA GLN A 346 20.75 8.66 -13.52
C GLN A 346 19.36 8.31 -14.09
N ALA A 347 18.31 8.85 -13.49
CA ALA A 347 16.94 8.66 -13.95
C ALA A 347 16.59 9.67 -15.06
N ASP A 348 15.79 9.20 -16.01
CA ASP A 348 15.32 10.01 -17.15
C ASP A 348 14.22 10.97 -16.75
N ALA A 349 13.43 10.61 -15.73
CA ALA A 349 12.45 11.48 -15.13
C ALA A 349 12.43 11.34 -13.62
N GLY A 350 11.92 12.37 -12.94
CA GLY A 350 11.66 12.33 -11.52
C GLY A 350 10.45 13.17 -11.16
N ILE A 351 9.69 12.72 -10.18
CA ILE A 351 8.65 13.50 -9.52
C ILE A 351 8.84 13.43 -8.01
N ASN A 352 8.41 14.47 -7.30
CA ASN A 352 8.36 14.43 -5.85
C ASN A 352 7.54 13.21 -5.38
N GLY A 353 7.97 12.59 -4.28
CA GLY A 353 7.20 11.55 -3.63
C GLY A 353 6.06 12.14 -2.80
N SER A 354 5.35 11.25 -2.09
CA SER A 354 4.33 11.68 -1.13
C SER A 354 4.93 11.98 0.24
N PHE A 355 4.57 13.12 0.83
CA PHE A 355 5.03 13.58 2.15
C PHE A 355 4.04 14.61 2.71
N PHE A 356 3.00 14.15 3.40
CA PHE A 356 1.90 15.03 3.83
C PHE A 356 2.27 15.88 5.04
N SER A 357 1.62 17.04 5.16
CA SER A 357 1.69 17.92 6.31
C SER A 357 0.89 17.35 7.49
N ILE A 358 1.52 16.51 8.32
CA ILE A 358 1.08 16.35 9.71
C ILE A 358 1.74 17.45 10.56
N PRO A 359 1.01 18.13 11.47
CA PRO A 359 1.45 19.37 12.12
C PRO A 359 2.83 19.32 12.81
N TRP A 360 3.26 18.14 13.27
CA TRP A 360 4.55 17.96 13.96
C TRP A 360 5.72 17.61 13.04
N ILE A 361 5.47 17.25 11.77
CA ILE A 361 6.55 16.96 10.83
C ILE A 361 7.17 18.28 10.38
N ASN A 362 8.38 18.54 10.90
CA ASN A 362 9.21 19.65 10.48
C ASN A 362 9.48 19.58 8.97
N SER A 363 9.43 20.72 8.27
CA SER A 363 9.78 20.85 6.85
C SER A 363 11.24 20.49 6.52
N ALA A 364 12.08 20.23 7.53
CA ALA A 364 13.42 19.67 7.40
C ALA A 364 13.53 18.16 7.73
N SER A 365 12.44 17.51 8.17
CA SER A 365 12.43 16.09 8.54
C SER A 365 12.55 15.16 7.33
N ASN A 366 13.25 14.03 7.46
CA ASN A 366 13.32 13.00 6.41
C ASN A 366 12.44 11.77 6.72
N VAL A 367 11.61 11.86 7.77
CA VAL A 367 10.75 10.77 8.22
C VAL A 367 9.56 10.62 7.26
N MET A 368 9.41 9.44 6.67
CA MET A 368 8.23 9.11 5.86
C MET A 368 6.98 8.97 6.72
N VAL A 369 5.82 9.24 6.13
CA VAL A 369 4.51 9.02 6.76
C VAL A 369 3.98 7.68 6.27
N GLY A 370 3.65 6.77 7.20
CA GLY A 370 3.36 5.39 6.88
C GLY A 370 4.61 4.55 6.59
N PRO A 371 4.44 3.24 6.35
CA PRO A 371 5.53 2.37 5.93
C PRO A 371 6.11 2.82 4.60
N ALA A 372 7.43 2.66 4.46
CA ALA A 372 8.15 2.94 3.23
C ALA A 372 9.26 1.91 2.97
N MET A 373 9.52 1.63 1.71
CA MET A 373 10.68 0.86 1.25
C MET A 373 11.07 1.43 -0.12
N ALA A 374 12.35 1.72 -0.32
CA ALA A 374 12.84 2.36 -1.54
C ALA A 374 14.00 1.58 -2.15
N ALA A 375 14.12 1.61 -3.48
CA ALA A 375 15.10 0.83 -4.24
C ALA A 375 16.56 1.09 -3.83
N ASN A 376 16.90 2.30 -3.39
CA ASN A 376 18.27 2.72 -3.09
C ASN A 376 18.86 2.15 -1.78
N HIS A 377 18.03 1.61 -0.90
CA HIS A 377 18.53 0.95 0.33
C HIS A 377 17.78 -0.32 0.71
N LYS A 378 16.60 -0.60 0.13
CA LYS A 378 15.80 -1.84 0.30
C LYS A 378 15.50 -2.20 1.76
N THR A 379 15.53 -1.19 2.62
CA THR A 379 15.16 -1.34 4.03
C THR A 379 13.71 -0.98 4.17
N PHE A 380 12.92 -1.88 4.73
CA PHE A 380 11.58 -1.55 5.15
C PHE A 380 11.63 -0.66 6.38
N ILE A 381 11.02 0.51 6.27
CA ILE A 381 10.90 1.51 7.33
C ILE A 381 9.43 1.48 7.76
N PRO A 382 9.11 0.96 8.96
CA PRO A 382 7.75 1.02 9.46
C PRO A 382 7.34 2.49 9.71
N GLY A 383 6.06 2.76 9.58
CA GLY A 383 5.49 4.04 9.98
C GLY A 383 5.52 4.24 11.49
N ARG A 384 5.08 5.42 11.94
CA ARG A 384 4.93 5.70 13.37
C ARG A 384 3.51 5.28 13.77
N PRO A 385 3.34 4.44 14.81
CA PRO A 385 2.00 3.95 15.20
C PRO A 385 0.97 5.05 15.42
N GLU A 386 1.39 6.19 15.99
CA GLU A 386 0.54 7.36 16.24
C GLU A 386 0.04 8.02 14.94
N ASP A 387 0.90 8.07 13.92
CA ASP A 387 0.64 8.71 12.62
C ASP A 387 -0.16 7.76 11.72
N ASP A 388 0.15 6.46 11.80
CA ASP A 388 -0.38 5.39 10.94
C ASP A 388 -1.90 5.24 11.09
N GLN A 389 -2.43 5.43 12.30
CA GLN A 389 -3.89 5.42 12.52
C GLN A 389 -4.61 6.58 11.82
N ALA A 390 -3.97 7.75 11.71
CA ALA A 390 -4.56 8.93 11.07
C ALA A 390 -4.60 8.84 9.54
N ILE A 391 -3.79 7.95 8.96
CA ILE A 391 -3.68 7.71 7.52
C ILE A 391 -4.30 6.38 7.09
N ARG A 392 -5.01 5.70 7.98
CA ARG A 392 -5.76 4.48 7.67
C ARG A 392 -6.63 4.68 6.43
N GLY A 393 -6.63 3.68 5.56
CA GLY A 393 -7.40 3.65 4.34
C GLY A 393 -6.82 4.51 3.21
N ARG A 394 -5.73 5.26 3.40
CA ARG A 394 -5.01 5.94 2.31
C ARG A 394 -4.31 4.94 1.38
N PRO A 395 -4.02 5.31 0.11
CA PRO A 395 -3.38 4.37 -0.81
C PRO A 395 -1.96 4.01 -0.37
N LEU A 396 -1.73 2.74 -0.02
CA LEU A 396 -0.41 2.12 -0.02
C LEU A 396 -0.09 1.66 -1.45
N VAL A 397 0.94 2.26 -2.02
CA VAL A 397 1.44 1.94 -3.36
C VAL A 397 2.54 0.91 -3.22
N LEU A 398 2.40 -0.22 -3.90
CA LEU A 398 3.38 -1.30 -3.96
C LEU A 398 3.92 -1.40 -5.40
N LEU A 399 5.24 -1.32 -5.54
CA LEU A 399 5.93 -1.47 -6.82
C LEU A 399 6.72 -2.76 -6.79
N GLY A 400 6.65 -3.52 -7.87
CA GLY A 400 7.52 -4.64 -8.18
C GLY A 400 8.37 -4.35 -9.40
N ARG A 401 8.87 -5.41 -10.03
CA ARG A 401 9.72 -5.28 -11.23
C ARG A 401 8.93 -4.85 -12.46
N ASP A 402 7.79 -5.48 -12.66
CA ASP A 402 6.86 -5.32 -13.77
C ASP A 402 5.42 -5.26 -13.27
N ARG A 403 5.23 -4.95 -11.98
CA ARG A 403 3.92 -4.94 -11.34
C ARG A 403 3.72 -3.72 -10.50
N LEU A 404 2.48 -3.25 -10.47
CA LEU A 404 2.03 -2.17 -9.62
C LEU A 404 0.73 -2.55 -8.93
N ARG A 405 0.63 -2.25 -7.64
CA ARG A 405 -0.59 -2.49 -6.87
C ARG A 405 -0.88 -1.32 -5.94
N PHE A 406 -2.16 -0.99 -5.79
CA PHE A 406 -2.64 0.05 -4.89
C PHE A 406 -3.62 -0.59 -3.90
N VAL A 407 -3.31 -0.56 -2.61
CA VAL A 407 -4.16 -1.14 -1.56
C VAL A 407 -4.44 -0.12 -0.46
N PRO A 408 -5.61 -0.16 0.22
CA PRO A 408 -5.83 0.73 1.35
C PRO A 408 -4.90 0.36 2.50
N PHE A 409 -4.17 1.34 3.02
CA PHE A 409 -3.24 1.15 4.11
C PHE A 409 -3.99 0.78 5.39
N ASP A 410 -3.67 -0.38 5.96
CA ASP A 410 -4.12 -0.80 7.28
C ASP A 410 -2.95 -0.75 8.28
N PRO A 411 -2.96 0.16 9.27
CA PRO A 411 -1.87 0.31 10.23
C PRO A 411 -1.72 -0.90 11.18
N ASP A 412 -2.74 -1.75 11.30
CA ASP A 412 -2.67 -2.90 12.21
C ASP A 412 -1.88 -4.07 11.62
N THR A 413 -1.77 -4.12 10.29
CA THR A 413 -1.17 -5.26 9.58
C THR A 413 -0.11 -4.89 8.55
N MET A 414 -0.23 -3.73 7.91
CA MET A 414 0.69 -3.29 6.85
C MET A 414 1.90 -2.52 7.40
N THR A 415 2.18 -2.66 8.70
CA THR A 415 3.38 -2.14 9.38
C THR A 415 4.54 -3.15 9.43
N HIS A 416 4.34 -4.34 8.84
CA HIS A 416 5.34 -5.40 8.72
C HIS A 416 5.51 -5.83 7.25
N LEU A 417 6.76 -5.94 6.79
CA LEU A 417 7.08 -6.30 5.40
C LEU A 417 6.54 -7.68 5.00
N GLU A 418 6.48 -8.64 5.92
CA GLU A 418 5.98 -10.00 5.66
C GLU A 418 4.52 -9.99 5.22
N ASN A 419 3.68 -9.19 5.88
CA ASN A 419 2.27 -9.04 5.52
C ASN A 419 2.11 -8.34 4.17
N ILE A 420 2.97 -7.36 3.86
CA ILE A 420 2.98 -6.72 2.54
C ILE A 420 3.41 -7.72 1.45
N ARG A 421 4.38 -8.60 1.75
CA ARG A 421 4.79 -9.66 0.81
C ARG A 421 3.73 -10.72 0.58
N GLN A 422 2.79 -10.91 1.50
CA GLN A 422 1.61 -11.73 1.23
C GLN A 422 0.69 -11.08 0.18
N LEU A 423 0.62 -9.74 0.17
CA LEU A 423 -0.15 -8.97 -0.84
C LEU A 423 0.56 -8.93 -2.20
N MET A 424 1.89 -8.76 -2.18
CA MET A 424 2.74 -8.67 -3.38
C MET A 424 4.13 -9.26 -3.08
N PRO A 425 4.37 -10.55 -3.39
CA PRO A 425 5.60 -11.25 -3.01
C PRO A 425 6.88 -10.62 -3.58
N ASP A 426 6.80 -10.01 -4.76
CA ASP A 426 7.90 -9.41 -5.50
C ASP A 426 8.05 -7.89 -5.26
N VAL A 427 7.42 -7.34 -4.21
CA VAL A 427 7.51 -5.91 -3.86
C VAL A 427 8.97 -5.48 -3.68
N THR A 428 9.38 -4.45 -4.42
CA THR A 428 10.70 -3.82 -4.36
C THR A 428 10.66 -2.46 -3.69
N ASP A 429 9.54 -1.74 -3.84
CA ASP A 429 9.36 -0.40 -3.31
C ASP A 429 7.92 -0.24 -2.81
N LEU A 430 7.73 0.57 -1.76
CA LEU A 430 6.41 0.93 -1.28
C LEU A 430 6.40 2.30 -0.58
N PHE A 431 5.26 2.97 -0.64
CA PHE A 431 5.00 4.20 0.11
C PHE A 431 3.49 4.45 0.24
N VAL A 432 3.09 5.22 1.26
CA VAL A 432 1.71 5.68 1.41
C VAL A 432 1.50 7.02 0.69
N ALA A 433 0.55 7.05 -0.25
CA ALA A 433 0.10 8.22 -1.00
C ALA A 433 -1.06 8.96 -0.30
N GLY A 434 -1.41 10.15 -0.80
CA GLY A 434 -2.26 11.09 -0.02
C GLY A 434 -3.71 10.71 0.00
N LEU A 435 -4.22 10.39 -1.17
CA LEU A 435 -5.57 9.93 -1.43
C LEU A 435 -5.62 9.35 -2.84
N TRP A 436 -6.69 8.62 -3.12
CA TRP A 436 -7.01 8.23 -4.50
C TRP A 436 -7.61 9.40 -5.26
N LEU A 437 -7.23 9.51 -6.53
CA LEU A 437 -7.83 10.43 -7.50
C LEU A 437 -8.71 9.66 -8.49
N VAL A 438 -8.23 8.52 -8.98
CA VAL A 438 -8.92 7.64 -9.91
C VAL A 438 -8.76 6.21 -9.45
N LYS A 439 -9.85 5.44 -9.46
CA LYS A 439 -9.88 3.99 -9.23
C LYS A 439 -10.53 3.28 -10.41
N ASP A 440 -9.80 2.37 -11.03
CA ASP A 440 -10.27 1.59 -12.19
C ASP A 440 -11.01 2.43 -13.27
N GLY A 441 -10.40 3.53 -13.69
CA GLY A 441 -10.92 4.46 -14.69
C GLY A 441 -11.98 5.43 -14.16
N HIS A 442 -12.37 5.33 -12.88
CA HIS A 442 -13.41 6.18 -12.29
C HIS A 442 -12.80 7.24 -11.37
N ALA A 443 -13.10 8.51 -11.65
CA ALA A 443 -12.73 9.61 -10.77
C ALA A 443 -13.44 9.50 -9.42
N LEU A 444 -12.71 9.73 -8.33
CA LEU A 444 -13.34 9.85 -7.02
C LEU A 444 -14.16 11.16 -6.95
N SER A 445 -15.33 11.06 -6.33
CA SER A 445 -16.18 12.19 -6.04
C SER A 445 -15.57 13.10 -4.96
N PRO A 446 -15.99 14.38 -4.87
CA PRO A 446 -15.56 15.27 -3.79
C PRO A 446 -15.82 14.70 -2.39
N ALA A 447 -16.93 13.96 -2.21
CA ALA A 447 -17.25 13.33 -0.93
C ALA A 447 -16.25 12.22 -0.56
N GLU A 448 -15.87 11.38 -1.52
CA GLU A 448 -14.87 10.33 -1.32
C GLU A 448 -13.49 10.92 -1.06
N ILE A 449 -13.10 11.98 -1.78
CA ILE A 449 -11.85 12.71 -1.52
C ILE A 449 -11.83 13.29 -0.09
N ASN A 450 -12.94 13.88 0.36
CA ASN A 450 -13.04 14.43 1.71
C ASN A 450 -12.96 13.35 2.81
N SER A 451 -13.30 12.10 2.51
CA SER A 451 -13.23 10.99 3.47
C SER A 451 -11.80 10.68 3.95
N PHE A 452 -10.77 11.01 3.17
CA PHE A 452 -9.36 10.85 3.54
C PHE A 452 -8.85 11.88 4.56
N ARG A 453 -9.69 12.86 4.93
CA ARG A 453 -9.40 13.92 5.93
C ARG A 453 -8.07 14.66 5.68
N LEU A 454 -7.69 14.77 4.41
CA LEU A 454 -6.48 15.48 4.00
C LEU A 454 -6.83 16.95 3.74
N ALA A 455 -6.58 17.83 4.73
CA ALA A 455 -6.94 19.25 4.64
C ALA A 455 -6.39 19.94 3.38
N SER A 456 -5.18 19.57 2.99
CA SER A 456 -4.50 20.09 1.81
C SER A 456 -5.19 19.70 0.50
N ALA A 457 -6.13 18.75 0.46
CA ALA A 457 -6.81 18.31 -0.76
C ALA A 457 -7.69 19.42 -1.38
N ALA A 458 -8.21 20.34 -0.55
CA ALA A 458 -9.08 21.43 -0.97
C ALA A 458 -8.31 22.66 -1.53
N GLU A 459 -7.01 22.76 -1.26
CA GLU A 459 -6.18 23.90 -1.67
C GLU A 459 -6.05 23.99 -3.21
N PHE A 460 -5.91 25.20 -3.76
CA PHE A 460 -5.66 25.39 -5.20
C PHE A 460 -4.16 25.59 -5.44
N ARG A 461 -3.51 24.60 -6.06
CA ARG A 461 -2.06 24.64 -6.37
C ARG A 461 -1.69 23.65 -7.48
N PRO A 462 -0.46 23.67 -8.02
CA PRO A 462 0.07 22.58 -8.83
C PRO A 462 -0.01 21.24 -8.07
N ARG A 463 -0.62 20.23 -8.68
CA ARG A 463 -0.84 18.92 -8.08
C ARG A 463 -0.05 17.85 -8.82
N ALA A 464 0.77 17.09 -8.10
CA ALA A 464 1.44 15.91 -8.61
C ALA A 464 0.64 14.64 -8.35
N PHE A 465 0.74 13.68 -9.25
CA PHE A 465 0.13 12.35 -9.11
C PHE A 465 1.03 11.26 -9.67
N PHE A 466 0.79 10.04 -9.21
CA PHE A 466 1.40 8.81 -9.69
C PHE A 466 0.29 7.80 -10.00
N GLY A 467 0.47 6.96 -11.02
CA GLY A 467 -0.58 6.07 -11.45
C GLY A 467 -0.17 5.10 -12.56
N VAL A 468 -1.19 4.50 -13.17
CA VAL A 468 -1.08 3.66 -14.36
C VAL A 468 -2.19 4.03 -15.34
N ASP A 469 -1.90 3.95 -16.63
CA ASP A 469 -2.90 4.16 -17.69
C ASP A 469 -3.53 2.86 -18.18
N ASP A 470 -4.46 2.99 -19.13
CA ASP A 470 -5.16 1.91 -19.81
C ASP A 470 -4.26 1.04 -20.70
N GLN A 471 -3.04 1.48 -20.98
CA GLN A 471 -2.01 0.75 -21.73
C GLN A 471 -0.98 0.09 -20.79
N GLU A 472 -1.31 -0.02 -19.50
CA GLU A 472 -0.47 -0.60 -18.45
C GLU A 472 0.91 0.08 -18.34
N ARG A 473 0.99 1.38 -18.63
CA ARG A 473 2.22 2.15 -18.43
C ARG A 473 2.17 2.90 -17.11
N VAL A 474 3.32 2.98 -16.44
CA VAL A 474 3.47 3.90 -15.32
C VAL A 474 3.23 5.32 -15.78
N VAL A 475 2.54 6.12 -14.95
CA VAL A 475 2.31 7.54 -15.19
C VAL A 475 2.76 8.35 -13.99
N ILE A 476 3.59 9.37 -14.24
CA ILE A 476 3.79 10.50 -13.32
C ILE A 476 3.24 11.76 -13.98
N GLY A 477 2.62 12.65 -13.22
CA GLY A 477 2.07 13.87 -13.81
C GLY A 477 1.89 14.99 -12.83
N VAL A 478 1.75 16.20 -13.38
CA VAL A 478 1.62 17.44 -12.63
C VAL A 478 0.72 18.44 -13.36
N THR A 479 -0.09 19.18 -12.60
CA THR A 479 -0.84 20.32 -13.16
C THR A 479 0.00 21.59 -13.16
N LYS A 480 0.05 22.29 -14.31
CA LYS A 480 0.59 23.67 -14.37
C LYS A 480 -0.45 24.69 -13.92
N THR A 481 -1.74 24.39 -14.15
CA THR A 481 -2.86 25.16 -13.61
C THR A 481 -3.06 24.81 -12.13
N HIS A 482 -3.37 25.81 -11.30
CA HIS A 482 -3.70 25.60 -9.90
C HIS A 482 -5.07 24.95 -9.78
N VAL A 483 -5.12 23.77 -9.17
CA VAL A 483 -6.36 23.01 -8.97
C VAL A 483 -6.38 22.36 -7.59
N ASN A 484 -7.57 22.01 -7.13
CA ASN A 484 -7.74 21.12 -5.98
C ASN A 484 -7.77 19.65 -6.43
N ALA A 485 -7.74 18.72 -5.46
CA ALA A 485 -7.71 17.29 -5.75
C ALA A 485 -8.95 16.82 -6.52
N ALA A 486 -10.14 17.37 -6.23
CA ALA A 486 -11.39 16.98 -6.89
C ALA A 486 -11.43 17.37 -8.37
N ILE A 487 -10.94 18.57 -8.71
CA ILE A 487 -10.80 19.00 -10.11
C ILE A 487 -9.81 18.07 -10.82
N LEU A 488 -8.63 17.82 -10.25
CA LEU A 488 -7.66 16.90 -10.84
C LEU A 488 -8.27 15.51 -11.09
N ALA A 489 -8.90 14.91 -10.07
CA ALA A 489 -9.56 13.61 -10.15
C ALA A 489 -10.54 13.53 -11.34
N SER A 490 -11.36 14.57 -11.53
CA SER A 490 -12.35 14.61 -12.63
C SER A 490 -11.76 14.68 -14.05
N LEU A 491 -10.47 14.99 -14.18
CA LEU A 491 -9.79 15.17 -15.46
C LEU A 491 -9.00 13.92 -15.87
N LEU A 492 -8.37 13.24 -14.93
CA LEU A 492 -7.42 12.15 -15.21
C LEU A 492 -8.04 11.00 -16.04
N PRO A 493 -9.27 10.51 -15.80
CA PRO A 493 -9.84 9.46 -16.63
C PRO A 493 -9.98 9.83 -18.11
N LYS A 494 -10.14 11.13 -18.40
CA LYS A 494 -10.28 11.65 -19.78
C LYS A 494 -8.97 11.56 -20.57
N THR A 495 -7.85 11.26 -19.91
CA THR A 495 -6.53 11.09 -20.52
C THR A 495 -6.09 9.64 -20.58
N GLY A 496 -7.01 8.69 -20.36
CA GLY A 496 -6.70 7.25 -20.35
C GLY A 496 -6.08 6.75 -19.04
N ILE A 497 -6.02 7.58 -17.99
CA ILE A 497 -5.51 7.15 -16.69
C ILE A 497 -6.52 6.22 -16.02
N ARG A 498 -6.06 5.04 -15.62
CA ARG A 498 -6.88 3.99 -15.02
C ARG A 498 -6.80 3.98 -13.50
N GLU A 499 -5.65 4.22 -12.92
CA GLU A 499 -5.49 4.32 -11.46
C GLU A 499 -4.55 5.48 -11.18
N ALA A 500 -4.89 6.32 -10.21
CA ALA A 500 -4.04 7.44 -9.83
C ALA A 500 -4.21 7.84 -8.38
N VAL A 501 -3.09 8.17 -7.75
CA VAL A 501 -3.00 8.65 -6.38
C VAL A 501 -2.33 10.02 -6.33
N LEU A 502 -2.75 10.83 -5.37
CA LEU A 502 -2.19 12.15 -5.14
C LEU A 502 -0.83 12.05 -4.43
N LEU A 503 0.21 12.64 -5.04
CA LEU A 503 1.53 12.83 -4.43
C LEU A 503 1.55 14.18 -3.71
N ASP A 504 1.02 14.20 -2.49
CA ASP A 504 0.86 15.46 -1.76
C ASP A 504 2.07 15.74 -0.87
N SER A 505 3.00 16.55 -1.39
CA SER A 505 4.20 17.06 -0.70
C SER A 505 4.15 18.57 -0.44
N GLY A 506 2.95 19.15 -0.40
CA GLY A 506 2.78 20.60 -0.27
C GLY A 506 3.22 21.37 -1.52
N PHE A 507 3.96 22.46 -1.32
CA PHE A 507 4.59 23.26 -2.39
C PHE A 507 5.87 22.63 -2.96
N SER A 508 6.17 21.38 -2.59
CA SER A 508 7.37 20.67 -3.08
C SER A 508 7.14 19.94 -4.41
N THR A 509 5.98 20.18 -5.05
CA THR A 509 5.57 19.58 -6.32
C THR A 509 6.57 19.88 -7.43
N SER A 510 7.29 18.89 -7.95
CA SER A 510 8.24 19.09 -9.05
C SER A 510 8.25 17.91 -9.99
N LEU A 511 8.23 18.19 -11.30
CA LEU A 511 8.41 17.21 -12.37
C LEU A 511 9.69 17.56 -13.14
N VAL A 512 10.60 16.60 -13.23
CA VAL A 512 11.87 16.70 -13.94
C VAL A 512 11.88 15.66 -15.05
N TYR A 513 12.37 16.04 -16.23
CA TYR A 513 12.54 15.14 -17.36
C TYR A 513 13.79 15.53 -18.15
N GLN A 514 14.66 14.56 -18.40
CA GLN A 514 15.90 14.73 -19.17
C GLN A 514 16.77 15.89 -18.65
N GLY A 515 16.84 16.06 -17.32
CA GLY A 515 17.60 17.13 -16.66
C GLY A 515 16.85 18.47 -16.54
N GLU A 516 15.74 18.65 -17.24
CA GLU A 516 14.96 19.90 -17.23
C GLU A 516 13.81 19.85 -16.20
N ILE A 517 13.58 20.97 -15.51
CA ILE A 517 12.43 21.13 -14.61
C ILE A 517 11.22 21.54 -15.44
N LEU A 518 10.27 20.63 -15.62
CA LEU A 518 9.08 20.88 -16.43
C LEU A 518 7.94 21.56 -15.64
N ALA A 519 7.90 21.34 -14.33
CA ALA A 519 6.97 21.99 -13.42
C ALA A 519 7.55 22.09 -11.99
N THR A 520 7.08 23.10 -11.26
CA THR A 520 7.48 23.38 -9.88
C THR A 520 6.32 23.99 -9.11
N GLY A 521 6.29 23.76 -7.79
CA GLY A 521 5.29 24.29 -6.87
C GLY A 521 5.57 25.72 -6.38
N HIS A 522 6.73 26.31 -6.74
CA HIS A 522 7.14 27.67 -6.34
C HIS A 522 7.06 28.70 -7.48
N ALA A 523 7.16 29.99 -7.10
CA ALA A 523 6.76 31.16 -7.89
C ALA A 523 7.55 31.48 -9.18
N GLY A 524 8.49 30.62 -9.61
CA GLY A 524 9.27 30.84 -10.83
C GLY A 524 9.31 29.60 -11.72
N PRO A 525 9.11 29.70 -13.04
CA PRO A 525 8.96 28.55 -13.95
C PRO A 525 10.18 27.61 -14.00
N ASN A 526 11.37 28.10 -13.63
CA ASN A 526 12.63 27.37 -13.70
C ASN A 526 13.30 27.19 -12.33
N GLN A 527 12.60 27.51 -11.23
CA GLN A 527 13.16 27.30 -9.89
C GLN A 527 12.79 25.91 -9.38
N PRO A 528 13.76 25.14 -8.86
CA PRO A 528 13.43 23.87 -8.22
C PRO A 528 12.49 24.11 -7.05
N SER A 529 11.68 23.10 -6.75
CA SER A 529 10.75 23.14 -5.62
C SER A 529 11.50 23.09 -4.29
N ARG A 530 10.82 22.83 -3.17
CA ARG A 530 11.54 22.54 -1.93
C ARG A 530 12.15 21.15 -2.03
N PRO A 531 13.33 20.93 -1.42
CA PRO A 531 13.90 19.61 -1.29
C PRO A 531 12.92 18.62 -0.65
N VAL A 532 12.92 17.38 -1.13
CA VAL A 532 12.09 16.27 -0.64
C VAL A 532 12.97 15.12 -0.14
N PRO A 533 12.53 14.38 0.90
CA PRO A 533 13.24 13.18 1.35
C PRO A 533 12.90 11.96 0.48
N HIS A 534 11.84 12.02 -0.32
CA HIS A 534 11.37 10.92 -1.15
C HIS A 534 10.98 11.39 -2.54
N ALA A 535 11.35 10.62 -3.56
CA ALA A 535 11.04 10.88 -4.96
C ALA A 535 10.73 9.57 -5.70
N ILE A 536 9.91 9.68 -6.75
CA ILE A 536 9.64 8.59 -7.69
C ILE A 536 10.42 8.92 -8.97
N LEU A 537 11.25 7.99 -9.41
CA LEU A 537 12.12 8.13 -10.57
C LEU A 537 11.65 7.18 -11.67
N LEU A 538 11.71 7.63 -12.92
CA LEU A 538 11.44 6.78 -14.09
C LEU A 538 12.70 6.59 -14.93
N TYR A 539 12.89 5.36 -15.40
CA TYR A 539 13.98 4.95 -16.28
C TYR A 539 13.39 4.50 -17.61
N ASP A 540 13.80 5.14 -18.68
CA ASP A 540 13.48 4.77 -20.05
C ASP A 540 14.38 3.61 -20.47
N LEU A 541 13.88 2.39 -20.32
CA LEU A 541 14.64 1.19 -20.67
C LEU A 541 14.94 1.10 -22.18
N THR A 542 14.25 1.86 -23.03
CA THR A 542 14.55 1.91 -24.47
C THR A 542 15.66 2.89 -24.80
N ARG A 543 16.16 3.70 -23.85
CA ARG A 543 17.45 4.40 -24.06
C ARG A 543 18.58 3.41 -24.15
N LEU A 544 18.48 2.29 -23.43
CA LEU A 544 19.34 1.14 -23.69
C LEU A 544 19.13 0.58 -25.09
N TRP A 545 18.22 1.09 -25.94
CA TRP A 545 17.84 0.55 -27.25
C TRP A 545 17.89 1.55 -28.43
N ARG A 546 17.97 2.87 -28.20
CA ARG A 546 17.72 3.88 -29.26
C ARG A 546 18.94 4.54 -29.86
N GLU A 547 20.04 4.41 -29.18
CA GLU A 547 21.35 4.77 -29.67
C GLU A 547 21.74 3.65 -30.70
N ASP A 548 22.61 3.81 -31.70
CA ASP A 548 23.14 2.76 -32.62
C ASP A 548 24.67 2.89 -32.84
N PRO A 549 25.54 1.86 -32.62
CA PRO A 549 26.88 1.83 -33.18
C PRO A 549 26.85 0.86 -34.36
N HIS A 550 26.81 1.38 -35.57
CA HIS A 550 27.02 0.59 -36.78
C HIS A 550 28.31 -0.27 -36.74
N PRO A 551 28.58 -1.12 -37.74
CA PRO A 551 27.76 -2.14 -38.40
C PRO A 551 28.39 -3.55 -38.22
N GLU A 552 27.59 -4.61 -38.37
CA GLU A 552 27.98 -6.03 -38.55
C GLU A 552 29.41 -6.43 -38.09
N ALA A 553 29.58 -6.74 -36.80
CA ALA A 553 30.81 -7.36 -36.31
C ALA A 553 30.76 -8.88 -36.49
N LYS A 554 31.68 -9.42 -37.30
CA LYS A 554 32.03 -10.85 -37.31
C LYS A 554 32.47 -11.27 -35.91
N ALA A 555 32.20 -12.52 -35.51
CA ALA A 555 32.62 -13.12 -34.24
C ALA A 555 34.05 -12.71 -33.87
N GLY A 556 34.16 -11.74 -32.96
CA GLY A 556 35.40 -11.09 -32.56
C GLY A 556 36.10 -11.84 -31.43
N SER A 557 37.34 -11.43 -31.16
CA SER A 557 38.15 -11.93 -30.06
C SER A 557 37.56 -11.58 -28.69
N GLU A 558 38.03 -12.23 -27.61
CA GLU A 558 37.59 -11.93 -26.22
C GLU A 558 37.72 -10.44 -25.85
N GLY A 559 38.72 -9.75 -26.42
CA GLY A 559 38.89 -8.30 -26.25
C GLY A 559 37.78 -7.48 -26.91
N ASP A 560 37.25 -7.93 -28.05
CA ASP A 560 36.18 -7.23 -28.77
C ASP A 560 34.83 -7.35 -28.04
N GLN A 561 34.57 -8.50 -27.40
CA GLN A 561 33.37 -8.70 -26.59
C GLN A 561 33.41 -7.88 -25.30
N LEU A 562 34.58 -7.80 -24.65
CA LEU A 562 34.76 -6.96 -23.46
C LEU A 562 34.53 -5.48 -23.79
N GLU A 563 35.09 -5.00 -24.89
CA GLU A 563 34.84 -3.64 -25.40
C GLU A 563 33.35 -3.39 -25.58
N GLY A 564 32.63 -4.32 -26.19
CA GLY A 564 31.18 -4.19 -26.36
C GLY A 564 30.40 -4.13 -25.05
N LEU A 565 30.81 -4.87 -24.01
CA LEU A 565 30.20 -4.77 -22.67
C LEU A 565 30.51 -3.43 -21.99
N VAL A 566 31.74 -2.93 -22.14
CA VAL A 566 32.19 -1.64 -21.59
C VAL A 566 31.51 -0.47 -22.29
N GLN A 567 31.22 -0.57 -23.59
CA GLN A 567 30.52 0.45 -24.38
C GLN A 567 29.09 0.72 -23.89
N LEU A 568 28.48 -0.18 -23.11
CA LEU A 568 27.20 0.06 -22.43
C LEU A 568 27.28 1.13 -21.33
N LEU A 569 28.49 1.53 -20.92
CA LEU A 569 28.72 2.53 -19.88
C LEU A 569 29.00 3.94 -20.46
N PRO A 570 28.73 5.01 -19.69
CA PRO A 570 29.20 6.35 -20.03
C PRO A 570 30.72 6.39 -20.22
N ALA A 571 31.21 7.20 -21.18
CA ALA A 571 32.65 7.30 -21.49
C ALA A 571 33.54 7.62 -20.28
N SER A 572 33.02 8.32 -19.26
CA SER A 572 33.77 8.61 -18.03
C SER A 572 34.12 7.38 -17.20
N ASP A 573 33.37 6.29 -17.40
CA ASP A 573 33.42 5.08 -16.58
C ASP A 573 33.96 3.89 -17.38
N GLN A 574 34.14 4.04 -18.70
CA GLN A 574 34.62 3.00 -19.62
C GLN A 574 36.04 2.53 -19.29
N ASP A 575 37.00 3.46 -19.16
CA ASP A 575 38.40 3.10 -18.83
C ASP A 575 38.51 2.39 -17.47
N ALA A 576 37.74 2.87 -16.49
CA ALA A 576 37.72 2.29 -15.16
C ALA A 576 37.07 0.90 -15.15
N ALA A 577 35.94 0.74 -15.86
CA ALA A 577 35.29 -0.56 -16.02
C ALA A 577 36.19 -1.54 -16.78
N LYS A 578 36.78 -1.11 -17.89
CA LYS A 578 37.68 -1.93 -18.70
C LYS A 578 38.87 -2.42 -17.88
N ALA A 579 39.60 -1.53 -17.22
CA ALA A 579 40.73 -1.92 -16.38
C ALA A 579 40.33 -2.90 -15.26
N GLN A 580 39.15 -2.69 -14.65
CA GLN A 580 38.65 -3.57 -13.60
C GLN A 580 38.21 -4.94 -14.13
N LEU A 581 37.53 -4.98 -15.29
CA LEU A 581 37.10 -6.22 -15.93
C LEU A 581 38.28 -6.99 -16.53
N GLU A 582 39.28 -6.31 -17.10
CA GLU A 582 40.55 -6.91 -17.52
C GLU A 582 41.29 -7.53 -16.33
N SER A 583 41.31 -6.85 -15.18
CA SER A 583 41.86 -7.40 -13.94
C SER A 583 41.09 -8.65 -13.47
N VAL A 584 39.76 -8.69 -13.68
CA VAL A 584 38.96 -9.89 -13.42
C VAL A 584 39.28 -11.01 -14.42
N LEU A 585 39.37 -10.73 -15.72
CA LEU A 585 39.71 -11.71 -16.76
C LEU A 585 41.14 -12.27 -16.62
N ALA A 586 42.08 -11.44 -16.17
CA ALA A 586 43.45 -11.80 -15.83
C ALA A 586 43.55 -12.55 -14.48
N SER A 587 42.42 -12.81 -13.80
CA SER A 587 42.35 -13.44 -12.48
C SER A 587 43.15 -12.70 -11.39
N GLN A 588 43.40 -11.41 -11.57
CA GLN A 588 44.05 -10.53 -10.59
C GLN A 588 43.04 -9.96 -9.58
N ARG A 589 41.75 -9.95 -9.94
CA ARG A 589 40.63 -9.48 -9.13
C ARG A 589 39.40 -10.39 -9.31
N THR A 590 38.49 -10.34 -8.35
CA THR A 590 37.12 -10.86 -8.48
C THR A 590 36.14 -9.78 -8.04
N LEU A 591 34.92 -9.75 -8.59
CA LEU A 591 33.82 -8.95 -8.02
C LEU A 591 33.08 -9.81 -7.00
N ARG A 592 32.88 -9.33 -5.79
CA ARG A 592 32.25 -10.07 -4.69
C ARG A 592 30.94 -9.42 -4.29
N ARG A 593 30.04 -10.20 -3.69
CA ARG A 593 28.77 -9.68 -3.16
C ARG A 593 29.01 -8.44 -2.27
N GLY A 594 28.35 -7.34 -2.59
CA GLY A 594 28.50 -6.03 -1.93
C GLY A 594 29.50 -5.08 -2.60
N ASP A 595 30.31 -5.55 -3.55
CA ASP A 595 31.21 -4.69 -4.33
C ASP A 595 30.43 -3.67 -5.16
N ARG A 596 31.05 -2.50 -5.35
CA ARG A 596 30.51 -1.39 -6.14
C ARG A 596 31.48 -0.95 -7.24
N GLY A 597 30.95 -0.35 -8.29
CA GLY A 597 31.75 0.40 -9.27
C GLY A 597 31.41 0.07 -10.72
N ALA A 598 32.11 0.71 -11.64
CA ALA A 598 31.81 0.69 -13.08
C ALA A 598 31.79 -0.75 -13.66
N ALA A 599 32.69 -1.65 -13.22
CA ALA A 599 32.66 -3.05 -13.64
C ALA A 599 31.38 -3.80 -13.22
N VAL A 600 30.82 -3.50 -12.04
CA VAL A 600 29.57 -4.12 -11.58
C VAL A 600 28.38 -3.62 -12.41
N VAL A 601 28.38 -2.33 -12.74
CA VAL A 601 27.37 -1.72 -13.61
C VAL A 601 27.44 -2.33 -15.01
N ALA A 602 28.62 -2.51 -15.58
CA ALA A 602 28.80 -3.17 -16.89
C ALA A 602 28.20 -4.58 -16.89
N VAL A 603 28.51 -5.40 -15.88
CA VAL A 603 27.96 -6.75 -15.75
C VAL A 603 26.44 -6.74 -15.62
N GLN A 604 25.90 -5.80 -14.85
CA GLN A 604 24.47 -5.63 -14.66
C GLN A 604 23.74 -5.26 -15.95
N LEU A 605 24.31 -4.35 -16.74
CA LEU A 605 23.77 -3.96 -18.05
C LEU A 605 23.83 -5.13 -19.04
N GLY A 606 24.95 -5.85 -19.08
CA GLY A 606 25.09 -7.06 -19.92
C GLY A 606 24.07 -8.14 -19.57
N LEU A 607 23.84 -8.40 -18.28
CA LEU A 607 22.79 -9.34 -17.83
C LEU A 607 21.39 -8.85 -18.16
N SER A 608 21.13 -7.54 -18.04
CA SER A 608 19.84 -6.96 -18.43
C SER A 608 19.59 -7.10 -19.93
N HIS A 609 20.62 -6.90 -20.74
CA HIS A 609 20.58 -7.12 -22.18
C HIS A 609 20.28 -8.58 -22.50
N LEU A 610 20.98 -9.53 -21.87
CA LEU A 610 20.78 -10.97 -22.06
C LEU A 610 19.38 -11.43 -21.61
N ALA A 611 18.91 -10.94 -20.46
CA ALA A 611 17.57 -11.19 -19.95
C ALA A 611 16.49 -10.78 -20.96
N THR A 612 16.67 -9.60 -21.56
CA THR A 612 15.78 -9.04 -22.58
C THR A 612 15.78 -9.88 -23.85
N GLN A 613 16.95 -10.24 -24.39
CA GLN A 613 17.08 -11.09 -25.58
C GLN A 613 16.37 -12.44 -25.41
N GLN A 614 16.36 -12.99 -24.20
CA GLN A 614 15.74 -14.28 -23.89
C GLN A 614 14.28 -14.16 -23.44
N GLY A 615 13.68 -12.96 -23.44
CA GLY A 615 12.32 -12.73 -22.92
C GLY A 615 12.18 -13.01 -21.42
N ARG A 616 13.30 -13.06 -20.68
CA ARG A 616 13.40 -13.34 -19.24
C ARG A 616 13.43 -12.03 -18.44
N LEU A 617 12.42 -11.18 -18.64
CA LEU A 617 12.32 -9.88 -17.95
C LEU A 617 12.19 -10.04 -16.42
N ASP A 618 11.76 -11.22 -15.97
CA ASP A 618 11.75 -11.63 -14.56
C ASP A 618 13.14 -11.60 -13.91
N LEU A 619 14.22 -11.66 -14.69
CA LEU A 619 15.61 -11.69 -14.23
C LEU A 619 16.34 -10.33 -14.30
N LEU A 620 15.63 -9.24 -14.64
CA LEU A 620 16.23 -7.91 -14.66
C LEU A 620 16.74 -7.53 -13.26
N PRO A 621 18.06 -7.25 -13.11
CA PRO A 621 18.62 -6.82 -11.84
C PRO A 621 17.93 -5.54 -11.32
N SER A 622 17.47 -5.55 -10.07
CA SER A 622 16.66 -4.47 -9.47
C SER A 622 17.46 -3.50 -8.60
N GLY A 623 18.62 -3.03 -9.04
CA GLY A 623 19.44 -2.11 -8.24
C GLY A 623 20.04 -0.96 -9.07
N PRO A 624 19.75 0.31 -8.77
CA PRO A 624 20.35 1.45 -9.47
C PRO A 624 21.75 1.84 -8.95
N ASP A 625 22.35 1.08 -8.02
CA ASP A 625 23.54 1.55 -7.27
C ASP A 625 24.88 0.95 -7.71
N GLY A 626 24.88 0.12 -8.76
CA GLY A 626 26.09 -0.60 -9.19
C GLY A 626 26.65 -1.52 -8.12
N VAL A 627 25.79 -2.12 -7.29
CA VAL A 627 26.14 -3.05 -6.20
C VAL A 627 25.94 -4.48 -6.68
N TYR A 628 26.93 -5.35 -6.48
CA TYR A 628 26.79 -6.77 -6.77
C TYR A 628 25.90 -7.42 -5.68
N GLY A 629 24.60 -7.45 -5.95
CA GLY A 629 23.55 -7.95 -5.05
C GLY A 629 23.06 -9.36 -5.36
N GLN A 630 22.11 -9.83 -4.55
CA GLN A 630 21.50 -11.16 -4.69
C GLN A 630 20.75 -11.30 -6.02
N GLU A 631 20.16 -10.21 -6.52
CA GLU A 631 19.43 -10.21 -7.79
C GLU A 631 20.38 -10.34 -8.98
N LEU A 632 21.56 -9.69 -8.92
CA LEU A 632 22.60 -9.83 -9.94
C LEU A 632 23.18 -11.25 -9.93
N ALA A 633 23.40 -11.83 -8.75
CA ALA A 633 23.86 -13.21 -8.59
C ALA A 633 22.83 -14.22 -9.13
N GLN A 634 21.54 -14.00 -8.87
CA GLN A 634 20.46 -14.84 -9.39
C GLN A 634 20.38 -14.74 -10.91
N ALA A 635 20.39 -13.53 -11.47
CA ALA A 635 20.39 -13.31 -12.92
C ALA A 635 21.58 -14.00 -13.58
N MET A 636 22.77 -13.91 -12.98
CA MET A 636 23.98 -14.60 -13.44
C MET A 636 23.83 -16.13 -13.38
N ALA A 637 23.28 -16.67 -12.29
CA ALA A 637 23.03 -18.09 -12.16
C ALA A 637 22.08 -18.62 -13.25
N GLU A 638 21.01 -17.89 -13.54
CA GLU A 638 19.96 -18.34 -14.43
C GLU A 638 20.27 -18.07 -15.91
N LEU A 639 20.84 -16.91 -16.24
CA LEU A 639 21.12 -16.51 -17.63
C LEU A 639 22.47 -17.00 -18.13
N VAL A 640 23.44 -17.21 -17.24
CA VAL A 640 24.82 -17.57 -17.60
C VAL A 640 25.16 -19.01 -17.23
N LEU A 641 24.75 -19.48 -16.04
CA LEU A 641 25.08 -20.83 -15.58
C LEU A 641 24.03 -21.91 -15.93
N ALA A 642 22.77 -21.56 -16.17
CA ALA A 642 21.69 -22.56 -16.24
C ALA A 642 21.20 -22.95 -17.66
N ALA A 643 21.63 -22.30 -18.75
CA ALA A 643 21.17 -22.73 -20.08
C ALA A 643 21.92 -23.98 -20.57
N PRO A 644 21.24 -24.93 -21.27
CA PRO A 644 21.83 -26.21 -21.63
C PRO A 644 23.05 -26.01 -22.54
N GLU A 645 24.11 -26.77 -22.30
CA GLU A 645 25.16 -26.97 -23.29
C GLU A 645 24.50 -27.47 -24.58
N ARG A 646 24.82 -26.86 -25.72
CA ARG A 646 24.33 -27.30 -27.03
C ARG A 646 24.71 -28.77 -27.21
N SER A 647 23.78 -29.70 -27.00
CA SER A 647 23.97 -31.08 -27.39
C SER A 647 23.76 -31.17 -28.89
N GLU A 648 24.80 -31.62 -29.60
CA GLU A 648 24.72 -31.99 -31.00
C GLU A 648 23.60 -33.01 -31.24
N MET A 649 22.84 -32.77 -32.31
CA MET A 649 21.95 -33.68 -33.04
C MET A 649 20.90 -34.51 -32.27
N GLY A 650 19.64 -34.10 -32.46
CA GLY A 650 18.57 -35.02 -32.89
C GLY A 650 17.76 -35.72 -31.81
N SER A 651 16.82 -35.01 -31.18
CA SER A 651 15.47 -35.52 -30.82
C SER A 651 14.59 -34.37 -30.28
N PRO A 652 13.25 -34.40 -30.45
CA PRO A 652 12.39 -33.31 -30.01
C PRO A 652 12.18 -33.35 -28.49
N LEU A 653 12.32 -32.20 -27.83
CA LEU A 653 12.02 -31.98 -26.41
C LEU A 653 10.50 -32.08 -26.15
N PRO A 654 10.06 -32.66 -25.01
CA PRO A 654 8.68 -32.54 -24.57
C PRO A 654 8.40 -31.14 -23.99
N ALA A 655 7.15 -30.73 -24.13
CA ALA A 655 6.63 -29.40 -23.84
C ALA A 655 6.60 -29.06 -22.33
N THR A 656 6.51 -27.75 -22.08
CA THR A 656 6.21 -27.01 -20.83
C THR A 656 7.30 -26.94 -19.75
N PRO A 657 7.94 -25.77 -19.54
CA PRO A 657 8.64 -25.48 -18.29
C PRO A 657 7.60 -25.13 -17.21
N THR A 658 7.60 -25.89 -16.12
CA THR A 658 6.86 -25.59 -14.89
C THR A 658 7.29 -24.21 -14.36
N PRO A 659 6.38 -23.32 -13.91
CA PRO A 659 6.77 -22.08 -13.27
C PRO A 659 7.48 -22.40 -11.96
N LEU A 660 8.74 -21.97 -11.82
CA LEU A 660 9.43 -22.00 -10.53
C LEU A 660 8.77 -20.98 -9.61
N VAL A 661 8.18 -21.48 -8.52
CA VAL A 661 7.69 -20.67 -7.40
C VAL A 661 8.85 -19.83 -6.87
N ALA A 662 8.70 -18.50 -6.93
CA ALA A 662 9.66 -17.57 -6.34
C ALA A 662 9.63 -17.71 -4.81
N GLY A 663 10.58 -18.46 -4.25
CA GLY A 663 10.71 -18.62 -2.80
C GLY A 663 11.53 -19.81 -2.32
N THR A 664 11.79 -20.82 -3.16
CA THR A 664 12.52 -22.04 -2.72
C THR A 664 13.68 -22.43 -3.62
N ALA A 665 14.27 -21.48 -4.36
CA ALA A 665 15.59 -21.70 -4.90
C ALA A 665 16.60 -21.72 -3.74
N THR A 666 16.86 -22.91 -3.19
CA THR A 666 18.13 -23.19 -2.53
C THR A 666 19.22 -22.69 -3.48
N ALA A 667 19.92 -21.61 -3.09
CA ALA A 667 21.02 -21.05 -3.85
C ALA A 667 21.91 -22.22 -4.29
N ARG A 668 22.04 -22.43 -5.61
CA ARG A 668 23.14 -23.24 -6.12
C ARG A 668 24.40 -22.60 -5.56
N GLN A 669 25.10 -23.29 -4.67
CA GLN A 669 26.35 -22.81 -4.10
C GLN A 669 27.29 -22.40 -5.25
N GLY A 670 27.76 -21.14 -5.28
CA GLY A 670 28.79 -20.73 -6.23
C GLY A 670 28.66 -19.38 -6.94
N VAL A 671 27.68 -18.51 -6.64
CA VAL A 671 27.51 -17.21 -7.37
C VAL A 671 27.63 -15.99 -6.45
N ASP A 672 28.40 -16.08 -5.37
CA ASP A 672 28.75 -14.92 -4.51
C ASP A 672 29.93 -14.11 -5.07
N ILE A 673 30.54 -14.58 -6.16
CA ILE A 673 31.74 -14.03 -6.78
C ILE A 673 31.58 -14.08 -8.31
N ILE A 674 31.94 -13.00 -9.01
CA ILE A 674 32.18 -12.97 -10.45
C ILE A 674 33.70 -13.03 -10.64
N ASP A 675 34.15 -14.19 -11.11
CA ASP A 675 35.55 -14.46 -11.46
C ASP A 675 35.75 -14.41 -12.99
N ALA A 676 36.97 -14.68 -13.44
CA ALA A 676 37.33 -14.71 -14.85
C ALA A 676 36.43 -15.65 -15.66
N GLN A 677 36.07 -16.81 -15.10
CA GLN A 677 35.31 -17.84 -15.80
C GLN A 677 33.85 -17.40 -16.00
N LEU A 678 33.23 -16.85 -14.95
CA LEU A 678 31.86 -16.38 -15.02
C LEU A 678 31.72 -15.15 -15.94
N LEU A 679 32.71 -14.25 -15.89
CA LEU A 679 32.76 -13.10 -16.79
C LEU A 679 32.92 -13.53 -18.25
N ARG A 680 33.80 -14.50 -18.56
CA ARG A 680 33.93 -15.06 -19.93
C ARG A 680 32.62 -15.65 -20.43
N ARG A 681 31.92 -16.44 -19.61
CA ARG A 681 30.62 -17.02 -19.98
C ARG A 681 29.55 -15.96 -20.22
N LEU A 682 29.57 -14.86 -19.48
CA LEU A 682 28.70 -13.72 -19.74
C LEU A 682 29.04 -13.11 -21.11
N LEU A 683 30.31 -12.81 -21.37
CA LEU A 683 30.79 -12.22 -22.64
C LEU A 683 30.46 -13.12 -23.85
N GLU A 684 30.56 -14.44 -23.71
CA GLU A 684 30.18 -15.41 -24.74
C GLU A 684 28.68 -15.41 -25.06
N ARG A 685 27.83 -15.10 -24.07
CA ARG A 685 26.37 -15.18 -24.17
C ARG A 685 25.70 -13.87 -24.51
N VAL A 686 26.32 -12.75 -24.14
CA VAL A 686 25.88 -11.42 -24.57
C VAL A 686 26.24 -11.30 -26.05
N ASN A 687 25.32 -11.74 -26.92
CA ASN A 687 25.51 -11.67 -28.36
C ASN A 687 25.26 -10.23 -28.82
N LEU A 688 26.36 -9.49 -29.04
CA LEU A 688 26.33 -8.09 -29.47
C LEU A 688 26.17 -7.93 -31.00
N ALA A 689 25.96 -9.01 -31.76
CA ALA A 689 25.86 -8.98 -33.23
C ALA A 689 24.40 -8.91 -33.75
N SER A 690 23.94 -7.66 -33.98
CA SER A 690 22.95 -7.10 -34.94
C SER A 690 21.43 -7.39 -34.86
N PRO A 691 20.54 -6.47 -35.35
CA PRO A 691 20.55 -5.01 -35.32
C PRO A 691 19.45 -4.44 -34.39
N SER A 692 19.41 -3.11 -34.31
CA SER A 692 18.81 -2.27 -33.27
C SER A 692 19.59 -2.36 -31.96
N VAL A 693 19.88 -1.19 -31.35
CA VAL A 693 20.24 -1.01 -29.93
C VAL A 693 21.75 -0.83 -29.57
N LEU A 694 22.28 0.40 -29.69
CA LEU A 694 22.96 1.31 -28.70
C LEU A 694 24.30 2.02 -29.10
N VAL A 695 24.33 3.27 -29.55
CA VAL A 695 25.31 4.39 -29.38
C VAL A 695 24.65 5.76 -29.77
N ASP A 696 24.60 6.79 -28.92
CA ASP A 696 25.72 7.56 -28.40
C ASP A 696 25.41 8.31 -27.08
N THR A 697 25.71 7.71 -25.92
CA THR A 697 25.79 8.44 -24.65
C THR A 697 27.19 9.06 -24.48
N ARG A 698 27.45 10.19 -25.14
CA ARG A 698 28.44 11.18 -24.67
C ARG A 698 27.81 12.56 -24.81
N LEU A 699 27.91 13.44 -23.80
CA LEU A 699 28.90 14.52 -23.66
C LEU A 699 28.39 15.34 -22.46
N GLU A 700 29.11 15.96 -21.53
CA GLU A 700 30.52 16.28 -21.28
C GLU A 700 30.57 16.68 -19.79
N ARG A 701 31.66 16.36 -19.06
CA ARG A 701 31.98 17.05 -17.80
C ARG A 701 32.70 18.36 -18.14
N PRO A 702 32.29 19.53 -17.65
CA PRO A 702 33.16 20.70 -17.70
C PRO A 702 34.31 20.49 -16.71
N ALA A 703 35.54 20.49 -17.25
CA ALA A 703 36.75 20.71 -16.47
C ALA A 703 36.77 22.19 -16.03
N LEU A 704 36.62 22.45 -14.73
CA LEU A 704 36.88 23.78 -14.19
C LEU A 704 38.37 23.94 -13.89
N SER A 705 39.08 24.54 -14.84
CA SER A 705 40.41 25.12 -14.63
C SER A 705 40.31 26.35 -13.72
N LEU A 706 40.78 26.22 -12.48
CA LEU A 706 40.96 27.36 -11.57
C LEU A 706 42.21 28.16 -11.98
N GLU A 707 42.09 29.04 -12.97
CA GLU A 707 43.05 30.13 -13.15
C GLU A 707 42.71 31.28 -12.20
N ARG A 708 43.55 31.43 -11.16
CA ARG A 708 43.60 32.65 -10.34
C ARG A 708 44.29 33.77 -11.13
N LYS A 709 43.64 34.93 -11.27
CA LYS A 709 44.31 36.24 -11.37
C LYS A 709 43.54 37.36 -10.65
N PRO A 710 44.23 38.44 -10.23
CA PRO A 710 44.03 39.06 -8.92
C PRO A 710 43.31 40.43 -8.92
N THR A 711 42.76 40.77 -7.75
CA THR A 711 42.49 42.10 -7.16
C THR A 711 42.60 43.36 -8.02
N ARG A 712 41.58 44.24 -7.97
CA ARG A 712 41.71 45.60 -7.38
C ARG A 712 40.40 46.40 -7.32
N LYS A 713 40.13 46.89 -6.09
CA LYS A 713 39.68 48.25 -5.66
C LYS A 713 38.56 48.95 -6.44
N LEU A 714 37.56 49.44 -5.68
CA LEU A 714 37.44 50.87 -5.33
C LEU A 714 36.36 51.09 -4.24
N LEU A 715 36.80 51.36 -3.01
CA LEU A 715 36.16 52.31 -2.08
C LEU A 715 36.30 53.73 -2.70
N PRO A 716 35.44 54.73 -2.42
CA PRO A 716 35.19 55.30 -1.08
C PRO A 716 33.72 55.81 -0.91
N ARG A 717 33.21 56.47 0.14
CA ARG A 717 33.75 57.35 1.19
C ARG A 717 32.63 57.64 2.22
N VAL A 718 32.95 57.49 3.51
CA VAL A 718 32.69 58.38 4.67
C VAL A 718 31.50 59.37 4.62
N ALA A 719 30.63 59.34 5.64
CA ALA A 719 30.28 60.51 6.48
C ALA A 719 29.43 60.14 7.72
N PHE A 720 29.76 60.82 8.82
CA PHE A 720 29.16 60.80 10.16
C PHE A 720 27.73 61.34 10.19
N GLY A 721 26.96 60.95 11.21
CA GLY A 721 25.76 61.69 11.63
C GLY A 721 25.01 61.00 12.76
N GLN A 722 25.01 61.64 13.93
CA GLN A 722 24.17 61.34 15.09
C GLN A 722 22.69 61.57 14.76
N ASP A 723 21.84 60.64 15.19
CA ASP A 723 20.64 60.84 16.04
C ASP A 723 19.80 59.56 16.13
#